data_AF-A0A550D036-F1
#
_entry.id   AF-A0A550D036-F1
#
_cell.length_a   1.000
_cell.length_b   1.000
_cell.length_c   1.000
_cell.angle_alpha   90.00
_cell.angle_beta   90.00
_cell.angle_gamma   90.00
#
_symmetry.space_group_name_H-M   'P 1'
#
loop_
_entity.id
_entity.type
_entity.pdbx_description
1 polymer ?
#
loop_
_entity_poly.entity_id
_entity_poly.type
_entity_poly.pdbx_seq_one_letter_code
_entity_poly.pdbx_strand_id
1 'polypeptide(L)'
;MHSRQVLSVVCLAWTANAAIDRRDVVSRYNPTRNASSATTPMQVGNGNFAFGADATGLQTFQPFATLSSWAWKNDSYPDGTTYDDIENYHGTSWLDHGRPVEYDFGGQPSEIEKWLTANPNRVNLGRIGLAFLDDAGAPAANVSETDLASLHQELDLWTGVMQSDFEYAGLPVRVTTSCADRSDTVVVTIASSLLAAGRLGVFLDFPWTDGTSKFNAPFVGVYNATEKHTTALSELDDRRGGEISHQLGSSSFATLVEAQQDITISRDSPDAHRYTLVPLDPADELSFAVSYGPSSAEVRDVRPDFTHDASAAAWEDFWTNSGFVDVVTGSTDERADELQRRIILSRYLLRVNEAPDSSSPQESGLVNNGWVSLTAAKFHMEMIFWHLQHWALWNNWDLLNRSTSLYANFLPSSVHRAQDQQGYSAGARWPKMTDPSGRSAPGEINNLLIWQQPHPLVFAEYERRATLSSRADSPSSLAVLEKWAPVVRATADWMASYAWWNTSAGVYDLGPPMYVVSEDTHPNATRNPAFELAYWRLGLDIAGRWVAALGEEVPEAGEEREEEPAVWTHVRENLAPLPVHEGTYMVHEDIETDFWTREEYTNDHPALTGLYGWLPATQGLDVDIAKATAEKVWTTWNVSNCWGWDFPMLAMSAARNGDPERAVDWLLDPLFQFDDVGMPVGGVRVPTPYFPGSGGLLYAVAMMAAGWDGSEPDSLAPGFPREGWNVTVEDLSRAM
;
A
#
# COMPACT_ATOMS: atom_id res chain seq x y z
N MET A 1 -45.19 43.31 -51.39
CA MET A 1 -43.96 42.69 -50.87
C MET A 1 -44.06 42.64 -49.35
N HIS A 2 -44.42 41.49 -48.80
CA HIS A 2 -44.47 41.25 -47.35
C HIS A 2 -43.55 40.07 -47.05
N SER A 3 -42.45 40.38 -46.36
CA SER A 3 -41.43 39.41 -45.96
C SER A 3 -41.89 38.71 -44.68
N ARG A 4 -41.97 37.38 -44.72
CA ARG A 4 -42.14 36.53 -43.53
C ARG A 4 -40.75 36.21 -42.98
N GLN A 5 -40.46 36.65 -41.76
CA GLN A 5 -39.35 36.13 -40.98
C GLN A 5 -39.80 34.86 -40.25
N VAL A 6 -39.08 33.76 -40.48
CA VAL A 6 -39.20 32.51 -39.72
C VAL A 6 -38.18 32.60 -38.60
N LEU A 7 -38.66 32.57 -37.35
CA LEU A 7 -37.83 32.44 -36.15
C LEU A 7 -37.58 30.94 -35.94
N SER A 8 -36.33 30.48 -36.13
CA SER A 8 -35.90 29.15 -35.72
C SER A 8 -35.47 29.21 -34.26
N VAL A 9 -36.24 28.57 -33.38
CA VAL A 9 -35.86 28.35 -31.97
C VAL A 9 -34.96 27.11 -31.94
N VAL A 10 -33.68 27.33 -31.63
CA VAL A 10 -32.73 26.24 -31.35
C VAL A 10 -32.90 25.87 -29.88
N CYS A 11 -33.52 24.72 -29.61
CA CYS A 11 -33.50 24.10 -28.29
C CYS A 11 -32.13 23.45 -28.09
N LEU A 12 -31.26 24.11 -27.31
CA LEU A 12 -30.08 23.48 -26.71
C LEU A 12 -30.57 22.48 -25.65
N ALA A 13 -30.56 21.20 -25.97
CA ALA A 13 -30.71 20.13 -24.98
C ALA A 13 -29.42 20.08 -24.16
N TRP A 14 -29.46 20.66 -22.95
CA TRP A 14 -28.49 20.34 -21.93
C TRP A 14 -28.76 18.91 -21.50
N THR A 15 -27.88 17.97 -21.87
CA THR A 15 -27.77 16.69 -21.18
C THR A 15 -27.23 17.00 -19.80
N ALA A 16 -28.12 17.18 -18.83
CA ALA A 16 -27.74 17.10 -17.44
C ALA A 16 -27.25 15.66 -17.22
N ASN A 17 -25.94 15.45 -17.14
CA ASN A 17 -25.43 14.21 -16.59
C ASN A 17 -25.95 14.15 -15.16
N ALA A 18 -26.81 13.17 -14.89
CA ALA A 18 -27.25 12.88 -13.54
C ALA A 18 -26.00 12.51 -12.72
N ALA A 19 -25.94 12.97 -11.48
CA ALA A 19 -24.91 12.53 -10.55
C ALA A 19 -24.97 11.00 -10.42
N ILE A 20 -23.81 10.36 -10.26
CA ILE A 20 -23.71 8.91 -10.07
C ILE A 20 -24.45 8.55 -8.77
N ASP A 21 -25.32 7.54 -8.81
CA ASP A 21 -25.88 6.94 -7.59
C ASP A 21 -24.81 6.06 -6.94
N ARG A 22 -23.88 6.71 -6.23
CA ARG A 22 -22.70 6.06 -5.64
C ARG A 22 -23.10 4.97 -4.66
N ARG A 23 -24.20 5.14 -3.94
CA ARG A 23 -24.67 4.14 -2.97
C ARG A 23 -25.16 2.89 -3.68
N ASP A 24 -25.98 3.02 -4.71
CA ASP A 24 -26.44 1.88 -5.50
C ASP A 24 -25.27 1.11 -6.14
N VAL A 25 -24.31 1.83 -6.72
CA VAL A 25 -23.12 1.22 -7.33
C VAL A 25 -22.24 0.52 -6.29
N VAL A 26 -21.98 1.13 -5.14
CA VAL A 26 -21.16 0.53 -4.07
C VAL A 26 -21.84 -0.69 -3.48
N SER A 27 -23.12 -0.58 -3.08
CA SER A 27 -23.85 -1.65 -2.41
C SER A 27 -24.07 -2.88 -3.30
N ARG A 28 -24.03 -2.74 -4.63
CA ARG A 28 -24.07 -3.87 -5.56
C ARG A 28 -22.92 -4.87 -5.35
N TYR A 29 -21.79 -4.42 -4.81
CA TYR A 29 -20.58 -5.22 -4.66
C TYR A 29 -20.26 -5.58 -3.20
N ASN A 30 -21.22 -5.44 -2.27
CA ASN A 30 -21.07 -5.92 -0.90
C ASN A 30 -20.64 -7.41 -0.89
N PRO A 31 -19.45 -7.74 -0.38
CA PRO A 31 -18.98 -9.11 -0.40
C PRO A 31 -19.72 -9.94 0.64
N THR A 32 -19.97 -11.21 0.32
CA THR A 32 -20.66 -12.15 1.19
C THR A 32 -19.94 -13.50 1.28
N ARG A 33 -20.05 -14.17 2.42
CA ARG A 33 -19.49 -15.50 2.67
C ARG A 33 -20.45 -16.36 3.47
N ASN A 34 -20.48 -17.66 3.18
CA ASN A 34 -21.25 -18.65 3.96
C ASN A 34 -20.33 -19.71 4.63
N ALA A 35 -19.02 -19.51 4.53
CA ALA A 35 -17.98 -20.30 5.17
C ALA A 35 -16.69 -19.47 5.20
N SER A 36 -15.84 -19.74 6.17
CA SER A 36 -14.57 -19.06 6.32
C SER A 36 -13.62 -19.40 5.17
N SER A 37 -12.94 -18.39 4.64
CA SER A 37 -11.81 -18.59 3.72
C SER A 37 -10.61 -19.12 4.49
N ALA A 38 -9.83 -19.99 3.86
CA ALA A 38 -8.58 -20.49 4.42
C ALA A 38 -7.41 -19.53 4.18
N THR A 39 -7.56 -18.51 3.33
CA THR A 39 -6.44 -17.68 2.85
C THR A 39 -6.61 -16.19 3.10
N THR A 40 -7.84 -15.67 3.11
CA THR A 40 -8.11 -14.23 3.21
C THR A 40 -9.23 -13.91 4.19
N PRO A 41 -9.07 -12.94 5.11
CA PRO A 41 -10.17 -12.49 5.96
C PRO A 41 -11.13 -11.59 5.19
N MET A 42 -12.35 -11.45 5.71
CA MET A 42 -13.12 -10.22 5.48
C MET A 42 -12.64 -9.19 6.52
N GLN A 43 -12.43 -7.92 6.16
CA GLN A 43 -11.83 -6.94 7.07
C GLN A 43 -12.72 -5.74 7.33
N VAL A 44 -12.58 -5.17 8.53
CA VAL A 44 -12.92 -3.79 8.84
C VAL A 44 -11.64 -3.06 9.30
N GLY A 45 -11.55 -1.76 9.06
CA GLY A 45 -10.39 -0.97 9.47
C GLY A 45 -10.50 0.49 9.06
N ASN A 46 -9.47 1.26 9.39
CA ASN A 46 -9.42 2.72 9.21
C ASN A 46 -8.18 3.21 8.45
N GLY A 47 -7.36 2.29 7.92
CA GLY A 47 -6.13 2.59 7.18
C GLY A 47 -4.86 2.57 8.04
N ASN A 48 -5.02 2.79 9.35
CA ASN A 48 -3.95 2.70 10.34
C ASN A 48 -4.01 1.39 11.14
N PHE A 49 -5.20 0.79 11.21
CA PHE A 49 -5.53 -0.44 11.92
C PHE A 49 -6.55 -1.25 11.11
N ALA A 50 -6.41 -2.58 11.12
CA ALA A 50 -7.36 -3.51 10.51
C ALA A 50 -7.57 -4.76 11.36
N PHE A 51 -8.82 -5.20 11.37
CA PHE A 51 -9.28 -6.43 12.00
C PHE A 51 -9.79 -7.39 10.93
N GLY A 52 -9.13 -8.55 10.80
CA GLY A 52 -9.56 -9.62 9.89
C GLY A 52 -10.45 -10.64 10.58
N ALA A 53 -11.63 -10.89 10.03
CA ALA A 53 -12.64 -11.81 10.54
C ALA A 53 -12.80 -13.06 9.65
N ASP A 54 -13.14 -14.16 10.31
CA ASP A 54 -13.74 -15.35 9.71
C ASP A 54 -15.26 -15.19 9.59
N ALA A 55 -15.96 -16.23 9.08
CA ALA A 55 -17.38 -16.11 8.75
C ALA A 55 -18.31 -15.89 9.96
N THR A 56 -17.82 -15.99 11.19
CA THR A 56 -18.58 -15.60 12.40
C THR A 56 -18.64 -14.10 12.64
N GLY A 57 -17.91 -13.30 11.86
CA GLY A 57 -17.75 -11.84 12.06
C GLY A 57 -16.66 -11.47 13.08
N LEU A 58 -15.94 -12.48 13.59
CA LEU A 58 -14.83 -12.40 14.55
C LEU A 58 -13.71 -13.37 14.13
N GLN A 59 -12.76 -13.70 15.01
CA GLN A 59 -11.65 -14.63 14.77
C GLN A 59 -11.82 -15.91 15.60
N THR A 60 -12.96 -16.58 15.40
CA THR A 60 -13.43 -17.71 16.23
C THR A 60 -12.81 -19.04 15.81
N PHE A 61 -12.82 -19.34 14.52
CA PHE A 61 -12.30 -20.56 13.91
C PHE A 61 -11.05 -20.30 13.07
N GLN A 62 -10.95 -19.14 12.40
CA GLN A 62 -9.76 -18.80 11.64
C GLN A 62 -8.85 -17.82 12.39
N PRO A 63 -7.55 -18.15 12.50
CA PRO A 63 -6.56 -17.37 13.22
C PRO A 63 -6.10 -16.05 12.57
N PHE A 64 -6.97 -15.32 11.87
CA PHE A 64 -6.62 -14.07 11.17
C PHE A 64 -6.03 -13.01 12.11
N ALA A 65 -5.34 -12.04 11.50
CA ALA A 65 -4.56 -11.05 12.23
C ALA A 65 -5.37 -9.80 12.57
N THR A 66 -4.96 -9.15 13.66
CA THR A 66 -5.31 -7.78 14.01
C THR A 66 -4.01 -6.98 13.97
N LEU A 67 -3.86 -6.10 12.98
CA LEU A 67 -2.59 -5.41 12.70
C LEU A 67 -2.80 -3.89 12.71
N SER A 68 -1.74 -3.18 13.07
CA SER A 68 -1.65 -1.71 12.93
C SER A 68 -0.34 -1.29 12.26
N SER A 69 -0.29 -0.02 11.86
CA SER A 69 0.91 0.61 11.29
C SER A 69 2.04 0.83 12.32
N TRP A 70 1.71 0.86 13.62
CA TRP A 70 2.62 1.27 14.70
C TRP A 70 3.09 0.11 15.60
N ALA A 71 2.46 -1.06 15.54
CA ALA A 71 2.80 -2.19 16.42
C ALA A 71 4.04 -2.94 15.93
N TRP A 72 5.21 -2.49 16.39
CA TRP A 72 6.53 -3.04 16.04
C TRP A 72 7.30 -3.48 17.28
N LYS A 73 8.14 -4.50 17.13
CA LYS A 73 9.07 -4.92 18.17
C LYS A 73 10.42 -5.37 17.63
N ASN A 74 11.41 -5.41 18.51
CA ASN A 74 12.69 -6.07 18.25
C ASN A 74 12.78 -7.40 19.02
N ASP A 75 13.28 -8.42 18.33
CA ASP A 75 13.73 -9.67 18.94
C ASP A 75 15.09 -9.48 19.63
N SER A 76 15.43 -10.38 20.54
CA SER A 76 16.74 -10.40 21.18
C SER A 76 17.87 -10.44 20.15
N TYR A 77 18.98 -9.76 20.46
CA TYR A 77 20.17 -9.80 19.61
C TYR A 77 20.71 -11.23 19.45
N PRO A 78 21.41 -11.53 18.34
CA PRO A 78 22.11 -12.79 18.18
C PRO A 78 23.08 -13.07 19.34
N ASP A 79 23.26 -14.35 19.68
CA ASP A 79 24.13 -14.77 20.78
C ASP A 79 25.55 -14.18 20.63
N GLY A 80 26.02 -13.50 21.68
CA GLY A 80 27.35 -12.90 21.70
C GLY A 80 27.49 -11.57 20.95
N THR A 81 26.39 -10.99 20.45
CA THR A 81 26.39 -9.65 19.85
C THR A 81 25.89 -8.59 20.83
N THR A 82 26.38 -7.37 20.65
CA THR A 82 26.04 -6.17 21.42
C THR A 82 25.37 -5.14 20.53
N TYR A 83 24.78 -4.10 21.12
CA TYR A 83 24.26 -2.95 20.36
C TYR A 83 25.35 -2.30 19.49
N ASP A 84 26.59 -2.21 20.00
CA ASP A 84 27.71 -1.66 19.22
C ASP A 84 28.02 -2.53 18.00
N ASP A 85 27.88 -3.86 18.07
CA ASP A 85 28.07 -4.73 16.90
C ASP A 85 26.99 -4.51 15.84
N ILE A 86 25.75 -4.22 16.27
CA ILE A 86 24.63 -3.91 15.37
C ILE A 86 24.87 -2.57 14.65
N GLU A 87 25.27 -1.53 15.38
CA GLU A 87 25.51 -0.18 14.83
C GLU A 87 26.74 -0.12 13.90
N ASN A 88 27.74 -0.97 14.13
CA ASN A 88 28.97 -1.02 13.33
C ASN A 88 28.90 -2.02 12.16
N TYR A 89 27.71 -2.53 11.82
CA TYR A 89 27.55 -3.35 10.63
C TYR A 89 27.51 -2.49 9.37
N HIS A 90 28.48 -2.68 8.48
CA HIS A 90 28.62 -1.93 7.22
C HIS A 90 28.67 -2.84 5.97
N GLY A 91 28.34 -4.12 6.14
CA GLY A 91 28.34 -5.11 5.06
C GLY A 91 29.68 -5.27 4.33
N THR A 92 29.70 -4.96 3.03
CA THR A 92 30.86 -5.12 2.14
C THR A 92 31.13 -3.85 1.33
N SER A 93 32.34 -3.74 0.77
CA SER A 93 32.70 -2.62 -0.10
C SER A 93 32.85 -3.06 -1.55
N TRP A 94 32.08 -2.45 -2.44
CA TRP A 94 32.14 -2.66 -3.90
C TRP A 94 32.63 -1.39 -4.60
N LEU A 95 33.18 -1.55 -5.80
CA LEU A 95 33.60 -0.40 -6.62
C LEU A 95 32.40 0.19 -7.35
N ASP A 96 32.21 1.49 -7.17
CA ASP A 96 31.27 2.34 -7.90
C ASP A 96 32.10 3.42 -8.63
N HIS A 97 32.14 3.34 -9.96
CA HIS A 97 32.98 4.18 -10.82
C HIS A 97 34.44 4.37 -10.34
N GLY A 98 35.04 3.29 -9.81
CA GLY A 98 36.44 3.27 -9.35
C GLY A 98 36.65 3.74 -7.91
N ARG A 99 35.57 4.08 -7.18
CA ARG A 99 35.60 4.42 -5.75
C ARG A 99 34.99 3.28 -4.92
N PRO A 100 35.59 2.89 -3.78
CA PRO A 100 34.93 1.97 -2.85
C PRO A 100 33.69 2.63 -2.22
N VAL A 101 32.58 1.92 -2.23
CA VAL A 101 31.31 2.28 -1.57
C VAL A 101 30.88 1.12 -0.67
N GLU A 102 30.48 1.42 0.56
CA GLU A 102 29.98 0.42 1.51
C GLU A 102 28.50 0.15 1.29
N TYR A 103 28.14 -1.13 1.32
CA TYR A 103 26.78 -1.62 1.12
C TYR A 103 26.46 -2.65 2.20
N ASP A 104 25.29 -2.53 2.80
CA ASP A 104 24.85 -3.39 3.91
C ASP A 104 24.39 -4.77 3.42
N PHE A 105 25.31 -5.56 2.86
CA PHE A 105 25.10 -6.96 2.53
C PHE A 105 26.42 -7.73 2.53
N GLY A 106 26.37 -9.04 2.76
CA GLY A 106 27.54 -9.91 2.66
C GLY A 106 28.60 -9.68 3.75
N GLY A 107 28.28 -8.90 4.79
CA GLY A 107 29.15 -8.65 5.94
C GLY A 107 29.24 -9.83 6.91
N GLN A 108 30.23 -9.80 7.80
CA GLN A 108 30.40 -10.79 8.88
C GLN A 108 30.31 -10.12 10.27
N PRO A 109 29.69 -10.79 11.27
CA PRO A 109 29.01 -12.08 11.18
C PRO A 109 27.63 -11.99 10.49
N SER A 110 27.30 -12.99 9.65
CA SER A 110 26.03 -13.01 8.89
C SER A 110 24.75 -12.99 9.75
N GLU A 111 24.85 -13.30 11.05
CA GLU A 111 23.71 -13.25 11.96
C GLU A 111 23.25 -11.82 12.26
N ILE A 112 24.15 -10.83 12.22
CA ILE A 112 23.78 -9.42 12.38
C ILE A 112 22.96 -8.95 11.18
N GLU A 113 23.39 -9.30 9.96
CA GLU A 113 22.64 -9.01 8.74
C GLU A 113 21.22 -9.58 8.81
N LYS A 114 21.09 -10.87 9.17
CA LYS A 114 19.79 -11.53 9.34
C LYS A 114 18.94 -10.85 10.41
N TRP A 115 19.53 -10.46 11.54
CA TRP A 115 18.80 -9.79 12.62
C TRP A 115 18.33 -8.40 12.21
N LEU A 116 19.21 -7.56 11.64
CA LEU A 116 18.90 -6.22 11.13
C LEU A 116 17.83 -6.26 10.04
N THR A 117 17.84 -7.34 9.29
CA THR A 117 16.84 -7.62 8.28
C THR A 117 15.49 -7.94 8.91
N ALA A 118 15.47 -8.85 9.89
CA ALA A 118 14.30 -9.32 10.62
C ALA A 118 13.69 -8.33 11.63
N ASN A 119 14.42 -7.27 11.99
CA ASN A 119 14.05 -6.38 13.09
C ASN A 119 14.07 -4.91 12.68
N PRO A 120 13.14 -4.07 13.19
CA PRO A 120 11.96 -4.48 13.93
C PRO A 120 10.99 -5.30 13.05
N ASN A 121 10.13 -6.11 13.68
CA ASN A 121 9.04 -6.85 13.02
C ASN A 121 7.66 -6.46 13.57
N ARG A 122 6.66 -6.52 12.69
CA ARG A 122 5.26 -6.18 13.01
C ARG A 122 4.57 -7.24 13.86
N VAL A 123 3.74 -6.78 14.79
CA VAL A 123 3.07 -7.61 15.80
C VAL A 123 1.59 -7.82 15.48
N ASN A 124 1.11 -9.05 15.64
CA ASN A 124 -0.33 -9.32 15.74
C ASN A 124 -0.82 -8.96 17.15
N LEU A 125 -1.73 -8.00 17.24
CA LEU A 125 -2.20 -7.40 18.49
C LEU A 125 -3.09 -8.33 19.31
N GLY A 126 -3.60 -9.42 18.70
CA GLY A 126 -4.42 -10.41 19.38
C GLY A 126 -5.63 -10.80 18.56
N ARG A 127 -6.40 -11.74 19.11
CA ARG A 127 -7.66 -12.20 18.55
C ARG A 127 -8.84 -11.85 19.40
N ILE A 128 -9.98 -11.62 18.75
CA ILE A 128 -11.29 -11.52 19.37
C ILE A 128 -12.17 -12.59 18.72
N GLY A 129 -12.70 -13.53 19.49
CA GLY A 129 -13.53 -14.61 18.96
C GLY A 129 -14.64 -15.05 19.91
N LEU A 130 -15.57 -15.86 19.44
CA LEU A 130 -16.66 -16.37 20.27
C LEU A 130 -16.17 -17.47 21.20
N ALA A 131 -16.51 -17.35 22.48
CA ALA A 131 -16.33 -18.41 23.47
C ALA A 131 -17.64 -19.18 23.61
N PHE A 132 -17.71 -20.37 23.03
CA PHE A 132 -18.83 -21.29 23.27
C PHE A 132 -18.64 -21.97 24.63
N LEU A 133 -19.66 -21.90 25.48
CA LEU A 133 -19.60 -22.40 26.86
C LEU A 133 -20.64 -23.51 27.10
N ASP A 134 -20.31 -24.43 27.99
CA ASP A 134 -21.24 -25.42 28.50
C ASP A 134 -22.12 -24.85 29.63
N ASP A 135 -23.06 -25.65 30.13
CA ASP A 135 -23.97 -25.22 31.20
C ASP A 135 -23.26 -24.95 32.55
N ALA A 136 -22.00 -25.37 32.69
CA ALA A 136 -21.15 -25.08 33.85
C ALA A 136 -20.30 -23.81 33.66
N GLY A 137 -20.42 -23.13 32.50
CA GLY A 137 -19.63 -21.95 32.15
C GLY A 137 -18.19 -22.26 31.74
N ALA A 138 -17.86 -23.53 31.47
CA ALA A 138 -16.56 -23.94 30.96
C ALA A 138 -16.57 -23.96 29.41
N PRO A 139 -15.42 -23.86 28.73
CA PRO A 139 -15.36 -23.97 27.28
C PRO A 139 -16.01 -25.27 26.77
N ALA A 140 -16.97 -25.13 25.86
CA ALA A 140 -17.60 -26.27 25.20
C ALA A 140 -16.57 -27.03 24.37
N ALA A 141 -16.49 -28.35 24.56
CA ALA A 141 -15.49 -29.17 23.90
C ALA A 141 -15.78 -29.34 22.40
N ASN A 142 -14.75 -29.14 21.56
CA ASN A 142 -14.73 -29.45 20.12
C ASN A 142 -15.75 -28.69 19.25
N VAL A 143 -16.12 -27.45 19.61
CA VAL A 143 -16.94 -26.62 18.70
C VAL A 143 -16.10 -26.22 17.49
N SER A 144 -16.65 -26.44 16.31
CA SER A 144 -16.07 -26.16 15.00
C SER A 144 -17.05 -25.35 14.15
N GLU A 145 -16.56 -24.78 13.04
CA GLU A 145 -17.42 -24.07 12.10
C GLU A 145 -18.54 -24.95 11.53
N THR A 146 -18.31 -26.27 11.41
CA THR A 146 -19.33 -27.22 10.93
C THR A 146 -20.49 -27.45 11.89
N ASP A 147 -20.37 -26.99 13.14
CA ASP A 147 -21.45 -27.01 14.13
C ASP A 147 -22.40 -25.82 13.97
N LEU A 148 -22.06 -24.86 13.09
CA LEU A 148 -22.91 -23.73 12.75
C LEU A 148 -23.85 -24.08 11.60
N ALA A 149 -25.11 -23.68 11.71
CA ALA A 149 -26.09 -23.78 10.63
C ALA A 149 -26.46 -22.39 10.11
N SER A 150 -26.92 -22.31 8.86
CA SER A 150 -27.41 -21.07 8.24
C SER A 150 -26.42 -19.90 8.26
N LEU A 151 -25.12 -20.20 8.21
CA LEU A 151 -24.05 -19.21 8.26
C LEU A 151 -24.08 -18.29 7.05
N HIS A 152 -24.16 -16.98 7.31
CA HIS A 152 -24.12 -15.92 6.32
C HIS A 152 -23.41 -14.70 6.89
N GLN A 153 -22.37 -14.24 6.20
CA GLN A 153 -21.62 -13.04 6.49
C GLN A 153 -21.75 -12.07 5.32
N GLU A 154 -22.00 -10.79 5.60
CA GLU A 154 -22.03 -9.70 4.64
C GLU A 154 -21.24 -8.51 5.21
N LEU A 155 -20.48 -7.84 4.35
CA LEU A 155 -19.89 -6.55 4.66
C LEU A 155 -20.57 -5.47 3.82
N ASP A 156 -21.24 -4.53 4.49
CA ASP A 156 -21.78 -3.36 3.83
C ASP A 156 -20.67 -2.34 3.58
N LEU A 157 -20.21 -2.25 2.32
CA LEU A 157 -19.12 -1.37 1.94
C LEU A 157 -19.46 0.11 2.12
N TRP A 158 -20.74 0.46 2.06
CA TRP A 158 -21.20 1.84 2.21
C TRP A 158 -21.05 2.36 3.65
N THR A 159 -21.18 1.46 4.62
CA THR A 159 -21.10 1.78 6.06
C THR A 159 -19.85 1.24 6.74
N GLY A 160 -19.15 0.30 6.10
CA GLY A 160 -18.02 -0.43 6.70
C GLY A 160 -18.41 -1.35 7.85
N VAL A 161 -19.68 -1.73 7.94
CA VAL A 161 -20.22 -2.60 8.98
C VAL A 161 -20.34 -4.02 8.45
N MET A 162 -19.73 -4.96 9.16
CA MET A 162 -19.84 -6.38 8.88
C MET A 162 -20.93 -6.99 9.76
N GLN A 163 -21.80 -7.79 9.16
CA GLN A 163 -22.80 -8.57 9.87
C GLN A 163 -22.58 -10.06 9.59
N SER A 164 -22.75 -10.90 10.60
CA SER A 164 -22.72 -12.35 10.48
C SER A 164 -23.90 -12.96 11.25
N ASP A 165 -24.69 -13.77 10.56
CA ASP A 165 -25.86 -14.47 11.07
C ASP A 165 -25.62 -15.98 10.97
N PHE A 166 -25.87 -16.72 12.04
CA PHE A 166 -25.83 -18.18 12.05
C PHE A 166 -26.64 -18.75 13.20
N GLU A 167 -26.78 -20.07 13.24
CA GLU A 167 -27.39 -20.81 14.34
C GLU A 167 -26.36 -21.71 15.02
N TYR A 168 -26.34 -21.69 16.35
CA TYR A 168 -25.59 -22.65 17.17
C TYR A 168 -26.54 -23.34 18.15
N ALA A 169 -26.52 -24.67 18.18
CA ALA A 169 -27.44 -25.49 18.97
C ALA A 169 -28.94 -25.12 18.74
N GLY A 170 -29.30 -24.73 17.52
CA GLY A 170 -30.66 -24.34 17.12
C GLY A 170 -31.11 -22.97 17.61
N LEU A 171 -30.19 -22.15 18.14
CA LEU A 171 -30.46 -20.78 18.57
C LEU A 171 -29.72 -19.79 17.66
N PRO A 172 -30.38 -18.69 17.24
CA PRO A 172 -29.76 -17.70 16.38
C PRO A 172 -28.69 -16.92 17.12
N VAL A 173 -27.63 -16.58 16.40
CA VAL A 173 -26.56 -15.68 16.80
C VAL A 173 -26.36 -14.68 15.67
N ARG A 174 -26.43 -13.39 16.02
CA ARG A 174 -26.03 -12.30 15.14
C ARG A 174 -24.84 -11.59 15.74
N VAL A 175 -23.81 -11.39 14.93
CA VAL A 175 -22.62 -10.62 15.27
C VAL A 175 -22.52 -9.45 14.31
N THR A 176 -22.40 -8.24 14.85
CA THR A 176 -22.17 -7.01 14.07
C THR A 176 -20.81 -6.45 14.49
N THR A 177 -19.93 -6.21 13.53
CA THR A 177 -18.53 -5.81 13.75
C THR A 177 -18.20 -4.60 12.88
N SER A 178 -17.60 -3.57 13.48
CA SER A 178 -17.09 -2.40 12.73
C SER A 178 -15.77 -1.90 13.33
N CYS A 179 -15.07 -1.05 12.59
CA CYS A 179 -13.90 -0.32 13.09
C CYS A 179 -14.26 1.16 13.33
N ALA A 180 -13.75 1.73 14.42
CA ALA A 180 -13.81 3.17 14.64
C ALA A 180 -12.90 3.90 13.65
N ASP A 181 -13.31 5.09 13.20
CA ASP A 181 -12.58 5.88 12.20
C ASP A 181 -11.29 6.51 12.76
N ARG A 182 -11.33 6.97 14.01
CA ARG A 182 -10.25 7.80 14.61
C ARG A 182 -9.49 7.14 15.75
N SER A 183 -9.78 5.87 16.02
CA SER A 183 -9.07 5.07 17.03
C SER A 183 -8.94 3.64 16.54
N ASP A 184 -7.94 2.94 17.05
CA ASP A 184 -7.66 1.54 16.71
C ASP A 184 -8.55 0.63 17.55
N THR A 185 -9.86 0.74 17.29
CA THR A 185 -10.92 0.15 18.09
C THR A 185 -11.86 -0.68 17.21
N VAL A 186 -12.05 -1.93 17.58
CA VAL A 186 -13.11 -2.80 17.04
C VAL A 186 -14.34 -2.67 17.93
N VAL A 187 -15.50 -2.41 17.32
CA VAL A 187 -16.80 -2.35 18.01
C VAL A 187 -17.62 -3.56 17.59
N VAL A 188 -18.16 -4.29 18.57
CA VAL A 188 -18.86 -5.55 18.36
C VAL A 188 -20.18 -5.56 19.14
N THR A 189 -21.26 -5.94 18.46
CA THR A 189 -22.54 -6.28 19.09
C THR A 189 -22.91 -7.72 18.77
N ILE A 190 -23.15 -8.52 19.80
CA ILE A 190 -23.60 -9.91 19.70
C ILE A 190 -25.03 -10.00 20.23
N ALA A 191 -25.96 -10.51 19.43
CA ALA A 191 -27.34 -10.76 19.84
C ALA A 191 -27.64 -12.28 19.78
N SER A 192 -27.93 -12.88 20.94
CA SER A 192 -28.34 -14.28 21.08
C SER A 192 -28.85 -14.59 22.48
N SER A 193 -29.88 -15.43 22.59
CA SER A 193 -30.34 -15.97 23.88
C SER A 193 -29.32 -16.89 24.56
N LEU A 194 -28.27 -17.32 23.84
CA LEU A 194 -27.16 -18.07 24.42
C LEU A 194 -26.34 -17.25 25.42
N LEU A 195 -26.30 -15.91 25.25
CA LEU A 195 -25.65 -15.00 26.20
C LEU A 195 -26.37 -15.03 27.56
N ALA A 196 -27.69 -14.85 27.56
CA ALA A 196 -28.51 -14.92 28.77
C ALA A 196 -28.47 -16.30 29.45
N ALA A 197 -28.25 -17.35 28.67
CA ALA A 197 -28.07 -18.71 29.18
C ALA A 197 -26.66 -19.00 29.72
N GLY A 198 -25.71 -18.07 29.60
CA GLY A 198 -24.30 -18.28 29.98
C GLY A 198 -23.56 -19.29 29.10
N ARG A 199 -24.07 -19.55 27.88
CA ARG A 199 -23.54 -20.54 26.93
C ARG A 199 -22.75 -19.91 25.77
N LEU A 200 -22.66 -18.59 25.75
CA LEU A 200 -21.89 -17.82 24.80
C LEU A 200 -21.19 -16.67 25.53
N GLY A 201 -19.94 -16.42 25.15
CA GLY A 201 -19.14 -15.28 25.58
C GLY A 201 -18.17 -14.91 24.47
N VAL A 202 -17.14 -14.15 24.82
CA VAL A 202 -16.09 -13.72 23.91
C VAL A 202 -14.74 -14.09 24.50
N PHE A 203 -13.78 -14.51 23.68
CA PHE A 203 -12.40 -14.64 24.12
C PHE A 203 -11.51 -13.58 23.48
N LEU A 204 -10.51 -13.14 24.23
CA LEU A 204 -9.33 -12.45 23.72
C LEU A 204 -8.13 -13.37 23.87
N ASP A 205 -7.31 -13.51 22.82
CA ASP A 205 -6.13 -14.37 22.86
C ASP A 205 -4.93 -13.68 22.20
N PHE A 206 -3.74 -13.81 22.78
CA PHE A 206 -2.56 -13.01 22.38
C PHE A 206 -1.42 -13.92 21.90
N PRO A 207 -0.86 -13.69 20.70
CA PRO A 207 0.24 -14.52 20.18
C PRO A 207 1.63 -14.04 20.61
N TRP A 208 2.58 -14.98 20.58
CA TRP A 208 3.98 -14.64 20.33
C TRP A 208 4.18 -14.31 18.86
N THR A 209 4.98 -13.30 18.55
CA THR A 209 5.42 -13.01 17.18
C THR A 209 6.95 -12.97 17.16
N ASP A 210 7.60 -13.44 16.10
CA ASP A 210 9.04 -13.20 15.87
C ASP A 210 9.34 -13.01 14.39
N GLY A 211 10.46 -12.33 14.12
CA GLY A 211 10.96 -12.05 12.79
C GLY A 211 11.77 -13.21 12.20
N THR A 212 11.67 -14.44 12.72
CA THR A 212 12.49 -15.55 12.21
C THR A 212 11.81 -16.33 11.08
N SER A 213 10.48 -16.24 10.98
CA SER A 213 9.69 -16.96 9.97
C SER A 213 9.63 -16.21 8.65
N LYS A 214 10.00 -16.90 7.55
CA LYS A 214 10.00 -16.37 6.17
C LYS A 214 8.61 -15.91 5.69
N PHE A 215 7.56 -16.60 6.13
CA PHE A 215 6.18 -16.30 5.78
C PHE A 215 5.30 -16.43 7.01
N ASN A 216 4.52 -15.38 7.29
CA ASN A 216 3.43 -15.41 8.25
C ASN A 216 2.12 -15.07 7.51
N ALA A 217 1.79 -15.92 6.54
CA ALA A 217 0.54 -15.88 5.78
C ALA A 217 -0.04 -17.30 5.72
N PRO A 218 -1.37 -17.46 5.83
CA PRO A 218 -2.38 -16.41 5.99
C PRO A 218 -2.52 -15.90 7.43
N PHE A 219 -1.79 -16.48 8.39
CA PHE A 219 -1.90 -16.17 9.82
C PHE A 219 -0.60 -15.62 10.40
N VAL A 220 -0.73 -14.71 11.36
CA VAL A 220 0.40 -14.05 12.03
C VAL A 220 0.43 -14.44 13.51
N GLY A 221 1.59 -14.94 13.97
CA GLY A 221 1.85 -15.23 15.37
C GLY A 221 1.54 -16.66 15.81
N VAL A 222 2.10 -17.03 16.96
CA VAL A 222 2.11 -18.38 17.54
C VAL A 222 1.48 -18.33 18.93
N TYR A 223 0.34 -18.98 19.10
CA TYR A 223 -0.49 -18.87 20.32
C TYR A 223 -0.09 -19.85 21.42
N ASN A 224 0.62 -20.93 21.08
CA ASN A 224 1.07 -21.93 22.04
C ASN A 224 2.49 -21.66 22.59
N ALA A 225 3.13 -20.55 22.20
CA ALA A 225 4.47 -20.19 22.67
C ALA A 225 4.42 -19.35 23.96
N THR A 226 3.62 -19.80 24.93
CA THR A 226 3.26 -19.03 26.13
C THR A 226 4.45 -18.68 27.05
N GLU A 227 5.53 -19.45 27.00
CA GLU A 227 6.74 -19.16 27.79
C GLU A 227 7.56 -17.98 27.24
N LYS A 228 7.28 -17.50 26.02
CA LYS A 228 8.06 -16.44 25.35
C LYS A 228 7.57 -15.02 25.63
N HIS A 229 6.37 -14.85 26.17
CA HIS A 229 5.76 -13.55 26.39
C HIS A 229 4.90 -13.56 27.65
N THR A 230 4.45 -12.38 28.07
CA THR A 230 3.54 -12.27 29.21
C THR A 230 2.37 -11.39 28.85
N THR A 231 1.23 -11.70 29.45
CA THR A 231 0.08 -10.80 29.50
C THR A 231 -0.30 -10.56 30.95
N ALA A 232 -0.99 -9.45 31.26
CA ALA A 232 -1.55 -9.19 32.58
C ALA A 232 -2.85 -8.39 32.48
N LEU A 233 -3.89 -8.84 33.19
CA LEU A 233 -5.19 -8.18 33.26
C LEU A 233 -5.24 -7.23 34.46
N SER A 234 -5.68 -6.01 34.23
CA SER A 234 -6.10 -5.04 35.22
C SER A 234 -7.57 -4.69 34.99
N GLU A 235 -8.46 -5.04 35.93
CA GLU A 235 -9.88 -4.69 35.83
C GLU A 235 -10.10 -3.17 35.95
N LEU A 236 -11.18 -2.67 35.35
CA LEU A 236 -11.65 -1.30 35.57
C LEU A 236 -12.53 -1.23 36.83
N ASP A 237 -12.53 -0.05 37.48
CA ASP A 237 -13.25 0.17 38.74
C ASP A 237 -14.77 0.00 38.63
N ASP A 238 -15.34 0.15 37.43
CA ASP A 238 -16.78 0.16 37.17
C ASP A 238 -17.35 -1.18 36.67
N ARG A 239 -16.54 -2.25 36.64
CA ARG A 239 -16.93 -3.61 36.20
C ARG A 239 -17.41 -3.71 34.75
N ARG A 240 -17.17 -2.68 33.94
CA ARG A 240 -17.54 -2.66 32.52
C ARG A 240 -16.36 -2.94 31.60
N GLY A 241 -15.21 -3.36 32.13
CA GLY A 241 -14.03 -3.56 31.30
C GLY A 241 -12.78 -3.98 32.04
N GLY A 242 -11.71 -4.11 31.28
CA GLY A 242 -10.37 -4.40 31.76
C GLY A 242 -9.31 -4.03 30.72
N GLU A 243 -8.12 -3.71 31.21
CA GLU A 243 -6.93 -3.51 30.39
C GLU A 243 -6.05 -4.76 30.46
N ILE A 244 -5.62 -5.25 29.31
CA ILE A 244 -4.65 -6.33 29.18
C ILE A 244 -3.35 -5.72 28.64
N SER A 245 -2.28 -5.80 29.41
CA SER A 245 -0.94 -5.50 28.91
C SER A 245 -0.33 -6.76 28.29
N HIS A 246 0.37 -6.61 27.17
CA HIS A 246 1.04 -7.69 26.44
C HIS A 246 2.51 -7.31 26.23
N GLN A 247 3.42 -8.03 26.89
CA GLN A 247 4.87 -7.82 26.84
C GLN A 247 5.52 -8.85 25.91
N LEU A 248 6.20 -8.38 24.87
CA LEU A 248 6.93 -9.16 23.88
C LEU A 248 8.40 -8.70 23.86
N GLY A 249 9.26 -9.38 24.63
CA GLY A 249 10.65 -8.95 24.79
C GLY A 249 10.74 -7.58 25.47
N SER A 250 11.35 -6.59 24.82
CA SER A 250 11.44 -5.21 25.30
C SER A 250 10.24 -4.32 24.92
N SER A 251 9.34 -4.81 24.06
CA SER A 251 8.16 -4.06 23.61
C SER A 251 6.92 -4.44 24.42
N SER A 252 6.04 -3.48 24.65
CA SER A 252 4.76 -3.68 25.35
C SER A 252 3.62 -3.02 24.60
N PHE A 253 2.45 -3.63 24.62
CA PHE A 253 1.22 -3.11 24.03
C PHE A 253 0.07 -3.19 25.03
N ALA A 254 -0.90 -2.30 24.91
CA ALA A 254 -2.09 -2.27 25.75
C ALA A 254 -3.34 -2.58 24.92
N THR A 255 -4.24 -3.38 25.50
CA THR A 255 -5.56 -3.67 24.95
C THR A 255 -6.60 -3.31 26.00
N LEU A 256 -7.49 -2.37 25.69
CA LEU A 256 -8.60 -1.97 26.56
C LEU A 256 -9.90 -2.59 26.03
N VAL A 257 -10.56 -3.39 26.88
CA VAL A 257 -11.89 -3.93 26.61
C VAL A 257 -12.89 -3.19 27.46
N GLU A 258 -13.92 -2.63 26.84
CA GLU A 258 -15.03 -1.95 27.51
C GLU A 258 -16.37 -2.46 26.94
N ALA A 259 -17.35 -2.70 27.79
CA ALA A 259 -18.68 -3.15 27.42
C ALA A 259 -19.74 -2.15 27.90
N GLN A 260 -20.88 -2.16 27.21
CA GLN A 260 -22.04 -1.36 27.61
C GLN A 260 -22.68 -1.93 28.89
N GLN A 261 -22.62 -3.24 29.07
CA GLN A 261 -23.13 -3.98 30.24
C GLN A 261 -22.01 -4.34 31.23
N ASP A 262 -22.39 -4.69 32.46
CA ASP A 262 -21.49 -5.27 33.46
C ASP A 262 -20.98 -6.64 32.99
N ILE A 263 -19.68 -6.86 33.08
CA ILE A 263 -18.99 -8.04 32.56
C ILE A 263 -17.99 -8.60 33.57
N THR A 264 -17.60 -9.86 33.38
CA THR A 264 -16.42 -10.45 34.01
C THR A 264 -15.42 -10.86 32.96
N ILE A 265 -14.15 -10.53 33.20
CA ILE A 265 -13.02 -10.97 32.38
C ILE A 265 -12.16 -11.87 33.25
N SER A 266 -11.94 -13.12 32.83
CA SER A 266 -11.09 -14.05 33.55
C SER A 266 -10.06 -14.67 32.63
N ARG A 267 -8.87 -14.97 33.15
CA ARG A 267 -7.86 -15.72 32.41
C ARG A 267 -8.22 -17.21 32.42
N ASP A 268 -8.19 -17.85 31.26
CA ASP A 268 -8.61 -19.24 31.09
C ASP A 268 -7.72 -20.23 31.89
N SER A 269 -6.43 -19.95 32.00
CA SER A 269 -5.49 -20.68 32.87
C SER A 269 -4.28 -19.82 33.23
N PRO A 270 -3.51 -20.11 34.29
CA PRO A 270 -2.34 -19.31 34.68
C PRO A 270 -1.31 -19.13 33.56
N ASP A 271 -1.11 -20.18 32.75
CA ASP A 271 -0.10 -20.25 31.69
C ASP A 271 -0.64 -19.84 30.31
N ALA A 272 -1.96 -19.61 30.19
CA ALA A 272 -2.56 -19.14 28.94
C ALA A 272 -2.48 -17.62 28.83
N HIS A 273 -2.38 -17.13 27.59
CA HIS A 273 -2.59 -15.72 27.26
C HIS A 273 -3.99 -15.46 26.72
N ARG A 274 -4.96 -16.31 27.08
CA ARG A 274 -6.35 -16.22 26.69
C ARG A 274 -7.22 -15.78 27.86
N TYR A 275 -8.13 -14.86 27.57
CA TYR A 275 -9.08 -14.30 28.51
C TYR A 275 -10.50 -14.48 27.98
N THR A 276 -11.42 -14.88 28.85
CA THR A 276 -12.84 -15.03 28.52
C THR A 276 -13.66 -13.93 29.17
N LEU A 277 -14.46 -13.27 28.36
CA LEU A 277 -15.42 -12.23 28.66
C LEU A 277 -16.83 -12.83 28.69
N VAL A 278 -17.55 -12.63 29.79
CA VAL A 278 -18.98 -13.01 29.91
C VAL A 278 -19.82 -11.89 30.55
N PRO A 279 -21.08 -11.69 30.13
CA PRO A 279 -22.02 -10.83 30.83
C PRO A 279 -22.23 -11.28 32.28
N LEU A 280 -22.28 -10.34 33.22
CA LEU A 280 -22.58 -10.64 34.62
C LEU A 280 -24.07 -10.94 34.86
N ASP A 281 -24.93 -10.15 34.21
CA ASP A 281 -26.38 -10.31 34.26
C ASP A 281 -26.90 -10.95 32.97
N PRO A 282 -27.97 -11.77 33.02
CA PRO A 282 -28.56 -12.33 31.82
C PRO A 282 -29.02 -11.24 30.85
N ALA A 283 -28.45 -11.24 29.64
CA ALA A 283 -28.81 -10.34 28.56
C ALA A 283 -28.80 -11.11 27.23
N ASP A 284 -29.75 -10.80 26.34
CA ASP A 284 -29.78 -11.38 24.99
C ASP A 284 -28.87 -10.61 24.01
N GLU A 285 -28.21 -9.55 24.48
CA GLU A 285 -27.30 -8.71 23.71
C GLU A 285 -26.07 -8.34 24.55
N LEU A 286 -24.89 -8.36 23.93
CA LEU A 286 -23.62 -7.91 24.47
C LEU A 286 -22.97 -6.95 23.47
N SER A 287 -22.77 -5.70 23.87
CA SER A 287 -22.10 -4.67 23.05
C SER A 287 -20.81 -4.25 23.73
N PHE A 288 -19.69 -4.33 23.02
CA PHE A 288 -18.38 -4.04 23.56
C PHE A 288 -17.43 -3.49 22.50
N ALA A 289 -16.37 -2.84 22.97
CA ALA A 289 -15.30 -2.31 22.16
C ALA A 289 -13.96 -2.83 22.67
N VAL A 290 -13.05 -3.11 21.74
CA VAL A 290 -11.67 -3.50 22.02
C VAL A 290 -10.74 -2.51 21.35
N SER A 291 -10.05 -1.72 22.15
CA SER A 291 -9.11 -0.68 21.69
C SER A 291 -7.67 -1.13 21.91
N TYR A 292 -6.82 -0.90 20.91
CA TYR A 292 -5.39 -1.23 20.96
C TYR A 292 -4.54 0.04 20.97
N GLY A 293 -3.39 -0.01 21.63
CA GLY A 293 -2.45 1.10 21.63
C GLY A 293 -1.07 0.72 22.15
N PRO A 294 -0.05 1.55 21.89
CA PRO A 294 1.33 1.30 22.30
C PRO A 294 1.53 1.47 23.82
N SER A 295 0.60 2.11 24.53
CA SER A 295 0.68 2.27 25.98
C SER A 295 -0.70 2.34 26.66
N SER A 296 -0.73 2.07 27.96
CA SER A 296 -1.92 2.21 28.80
C SER A 296 -2.51 3.63 28.78
N ALA A 297 -1.66 4.65 28.65
CA ALA A 297 -2.11 6.04 28.61
C ALA A 297 -2.93 6.32 27.34
N GLU A 298 -2.44 5.86 26.19
CA GLU A 298 -3.09 6.10 24.90
C GLU A 298 -4.42 5.35 24.78
N VAL A 299 -4.49 4.09 25.21
CA VAL A 299 -5.78 3.35 25.16
C VAL A 299 -6.80 3.92 26.14
N ARG A 300 -6.38 4.46 27.29
CA ARG A 300 -7.29 5.05 28.29
C ARG A 300 -7.82 6.43 27.90
N ASP A 301 -7.23 7.08 26.90
CA ASP A 301 -7.76 8.32 26.33
C ASP A 301 -8.90 8.05 25.34
N VAL A 302 -9.01 6.82 24.83
CA VAL A 302 -10.12 6.41 23.98
C VAL A 302 -11.41 6.40 24.81
N ARG A 303 -12.50 6.87 24.20
CA ARG A 303 -13.86 6.76 24.73
C ARG A 303 -14.67 5.99 23.69
N PRO A 304 -14.83 4.67 23.83
CA PRO A 304 -15.49 3.89 22.82
C PRO A 304 -16.96 4.29 22.71
N ASP A 305 -17.39 4.54 21.48
CA ASP A 305 -18.79 4.48 21.12
C ASP A 305 -19.12 3.02 20.86
N PHE A 306 -20.12 2.48 21.56
CA PHE A 306 -20.56 1.09 21.38
C PHE A 306 -21.51 0.95 20.18
N THR A 307 -21.82 2.05 19.47
CA THR A 307 -22.58 2.02 18.22
C THR A 307 -21.67 1.87 16.99
N HIS A 308 -22.28 1.55 15.85
CA HIS A 308 -21.59 1.46 14.56
C HIS A 308 -21.65 2.76 13.74
N ASP A 309 -22.25 3.83 14.31
CA ASP A 309 -22.55 5.08 13.60
C ASP A 309 -21.28 5.83 13.16
N ALA A 310 -20.23 5.80 13.99
CA ALA A 310 -18.95 6.43 13.66
C ALA A 310 -18.29 5.79 12.43
N SER A 311 -18.41 4.46 12.28
CA SER A 311 -17.93 3.76 11.09
C SER A 311 -18.77 4.14 9.87
N ALA A 312 -20.10 4.07 10.00
CA ALA A 312 -21.03 4.41 8.93
C ALA A 312 -20.81 5.84 8.40
N ALA A 313 -20.74 6.82 9.29
CA ALA A 313 -20.51 8.22 8.91
C ALA A 313 -19.18 8.40 8.16
N ALA A 314 -18.12 7.74 8.60
CA ALA A 314 -16.81 7.85 7.97
C ALA A 314 -16.74 7.16 6.60
N TRP A 315 -17.45 6.05 6.40
CA TRP A 315 -17.55 5.40 5.08
C TRP A 315 -18.46 6.17 4.12
N GLU A 316 -19.60 6.68 4.61
CA GLU A 316 -20.46 7.56 3.81
C GLU A 316 -19.71 8.81 3.34
N ASP A 317 -18.93 9.45 4.23
CA ASP A 317 -18.10 10.59 3.89
C ASP A 317 -17.06 10.24 2.81
N PHE A 318 -16.33 9.13 2.98
CA PHE A 318 -15.35 8.65 2.01
C PHE A 318 -15.98 8.44 0.63
N TRP A 319 -17.09 7.71 0.52
CA TRP A 319 -17.73 7.45 -0.77
C TRP A 319 -18.35 8.69 -1.40
N THR A 320 -18.85 9.62 -0.59
CA THR A 320 -19.52 10.83 -1.06
C THR A 320 -18.54 11.90 -1.53
N ASN A 321 -17.39 12.04 -0.87
CA ASN A 321 -16.50 13.20 -1.03
C ASN A 321 -15.19 12.90 -1.76
N SER A 322 -15.02 11.69 -2.28
CA SER A 322 -13.87 11.30 -3.10
C SER A 322 -14.22 11.19 -4.59
N GLY A 323 -13.21 11.04 -5.44
CA GLY A 323 -13.39 10.72 -6.84
C GLY A 323 -14.20 9.44 -7.04
N PHE A 324 -14.95 9.34 -8.13
CA PHE A 324 -15.79 8.18 -8.42
C PHE A 324 -15.82 7.88 -9.91
N VAL A 325 -15.78 6.58 -10.25
CA VAL A 325 -15.91 6.08 -11.61
C VAL A 325 -17.02 5.04 -11.64
N ASP A 326 -17.96 5.26 -12.54
CA ASP A 326 -18.99 4.29 -12.91
C ASP A 326 -18.74 3.83 -14.34
N VAL A 327 -18.30 2.58 -14.49
CA VAL A 327 -18.10 1.93 -15.79
C VAL A 327 -19.22 0.95 -16.13
N VAL A 328 -20.18 0.70 -15.22
CA VAL A 328 -21.19 -0.36 -15.37
C VAL A 328 -22.54 0.18 -15.80
N THR A 329 -22.94 1.36 -15.34
CA THR A 329 -24.27 1.92 -15.62
C THR A 329 -24.40 2.34 -17.08
N GLY A 330 -25.23 1.62 -17.83
CA GLY A 330 -25.48 1.89 -19.25
C GLY A 330 -24.44 1.30 -20.21
N SER A 331 -23.35 0.70 -19.69
CA SER A 331 -22.42 -0.08 -20.51
C SER A 331 -23.09 -1.38 -20.99
N THR A 332 -22.79 -1.80 -22.21
CA THR A 332 -23.25 -3.06 -22.80
C THR A 332 -22.14 -4.10 -22.93
N ASP A 333 -20.89 -3.70 -22.68
CA ASP A 333 -19.75 -4.61 -22.61
C ASP A 333 -19.86 -5.49 -21.34
N GLU A 334 -19.75 -6.81 -21.50
CA GLU A 334 -19.88 -7.76 -20.40
C GLU A 334 -18.74 -7.66 -19.37
N ARG A 335 -17.59 -7.09 -19.77
CA ARG A 335 -16.43 -6.86 -18.91
C ARG A 335 -16.66 -5.77 -17.86
N ALA A 336 -17.64 -4.90 -18.07
CA ALA A 336 -17.89 -3.74 -17.22
C ALA A 336 -18.21 -4.09 -15.76
N ASP A 337 -18.97 -5.18 -15.53
CA ASP A 337 -19.37 -5.57 -14.17
C ASP A 337 -18.18 -6.04 -13.33
N GLU A 338 -17.30 -6.87 -13.90
CA GLU A 338 -16.10 -7.34 -13.20
C GLU A 338 -15.11 -6.19 -12.97
N LEU A 339 -14.95 -5.27 -13.92
CA LEU A 339 -14.09 -4.10 -13.72
C LEU A 339 -14.63 -3.21 -12.60
N GLN A 340 -15.94 -2.93 -12.58
CA GLN A 340 -16.56 -2.15 -11.50
C GLN A 340 -16.42 -2.86 -10.14
N ARG A 341 -16.58 -4.19 -10.08
CA ARG A 341 -16.33 -4.98 -8.87
C ARG A 341 -14.91 -4.78 -8.34
N ARG A 342 -13.90 -4.91 -9.21
CA ARG A 342 -12.49 -4.72 -8.83
C ARG A 342 -12.21 -3.28 -8.36
N ILE A 343 -12.81 -2.27 -9.01
CA ILE A 343 -12.71 -0.87 -8.61
C ILE A 343 -13.27 -0.68 -7.19
N ILE A 344 -14.53 -1.05 -6.94
CA ILE A 344 -15.18 -0.80 -5.65
C ILE A 344 -14.48 -1.55 -4.50
N LEU A 345 -14.17 -2.83 -4.69
CA LEU A 345 -13.52 -3.62 -3.66
C LEU A 345 -12.08 -3.15 -3.39
N SER A 346 -11.31 -2.80 -4.43
CA SER A 346 -9.96 -2.24 -4.23
C SER A 346 -10.02 -0.92 -3.47
N ARG A 347 -10.98 -0.04 -3.77
CA ARG A 347 -11.13 1.23 -3.02
C ARG A 347 -11.42 1.00 -1.54
N TYR A 348 -12.29 0.06 -1.22
CA TYR A 348 -12.56 -0.31 0.18
C TYR A 348 -11.32 -0.87 0.86
N LEU A 349 -10.69 -1.89 0.25
CA LEU A 349 -9.56 -2.61 0.86
C LEU A 349 -8.32 -1.73 1.03
N LEU A 350 -8.00 -0.87 0.06
CA LEU A 350 -6.89 0.06 0.19
C LEU A 350 -7.16 1.09 1.30
N ARG A 351 -8.41 1.59 1.46
CA ARG A 351 -8.71 2.46 2.61
C ARG A 351 -8.52 1.74 3.94
N VAL A 352 -8.84 0.44 4.02
CA VAL A 352 -8.61 -0.37 5.24
C VAL A 352 -7.13 -0.62 5.50
N ASN A 353 -6.32 -0.85 4.46
CA ASN A 353 -4.97 -1.41 4.58
C ASN A 353 -3.82 -0.44 4.28
N GLU A 354 -4.08 0.67 3.58
CA GLU A 354 -3.09 1.43 2.79
C GLU A 354 -3.20 2.95 3.01
N ALA A 355 -3.57 3.37 4.23
CA ALA A 355 -3.55 4.76 4.64
C ALA A 355 -2.94 4.96 6.05
N PRO A 356 -1.70 4.49 6.30
CA PRO A 356 -1.05 4.57 7.60
C PRO A 356 -0.57 5.99 7.91
N ASP A 357 -0.55 6.32 9.21
CA ASP A 357 0.01 7.59 9.70
C ASP A 357 1.54 7.57 9.73
N SER A 358 2.15 8.57 9.08
CA SER A 358 3.59 8.83 9.04
C SER A 358 4.47 7.64 8.67
N SER A 359 3.92 6.71 7.87
CA SER A 359 4.57 5.48 7.46
C SER A 359 4.16 5.09 6.04
N SER A 360 4.74 4.00 5.53
CA SER A 360 4.31 3.39 4.27
C SER A 360 3.52 2.11 4.56
N PRO A 361 2.63 1.67 3.69
CA PRO A 361 2.12 0.31 3.72
C PRO A 361 3.22 -0.71 3.35
N GLN A 362 2.96 -1.98 3.66
CA GLN A 362 3.69 -3.13 3.11
C GLN A 362 2.79 -3.85 2.10
N GLU A 363 3.34 -4.78 1.32
CA GLU A 363 2.64 -5.32 0.15
C GLU A 363 1.41 -6.16 0.45
N SER A 364 1.31 -6.74 1.65
CA SER A 364 0.10 -7.43 2.12
C SER A 364 -0.76 -6.56 3.06
N GLY A 365 -0.47 -5.25 3.13
CA GLY A 365 -1.27 -4.29 3.89
C GLY A 365 -1.28 -4.58 5.38
N LEU A 366 -2.47 -4.62 5.97
CA LEU A 366 -2.74 -5.02 7.35
C LEU A 366 -3.44 -6.40 7.42
N VAL A 367 -3.28 -7.24 6.39
CA VAL A 367 -3.87 -8.60 6.36
C VAL A 367 -2.98 -9.64 7.03
N ASN A 368 -1.70 -9.68 6.66
CA ASN A 368 -0.72 -10.65 7.17
C ASN A 368 0.71 -10.15 6.99
N ASN A 369 1.71 -10.91 7.44
CA ASN A 369 3.13 -10.56 7.29
C ASN A 369 3.79 -11.48 6.23
N GLY A 370 3.20 -11.53 5.03
CA GLY A 370 3.42 -12.58 4.03
C GLY A 370 4.48 -12.33 2.96
N TRP A 371 5.19 -11.20 2.91
CA TRP A 371 6.09 -10.92 1.79
C TRP A 371 7.50 -11.53 1.91
N VAL A 372 8.05 -11.96 0.76
CA VAL A 372 8.94 -13.12 0.54
C VAL A 372 10.41 -12.95 0.92
N SER A 373 11.04 -11.78 0.77
CA SER A 373 12.51 -11.81 0.73
C SER A 373 13.13 -11.84 2.13
N LEU A 374 12.57 -11.11 3.09
CA LEU A 374 13.26 -10.81 4.34
C LEU A 374 12.23 -10.43 5.40
N THR A 375 12.11 -11.31 6.38
CA THR A 375 11.15 -11.30 7.50
C THR A 375 10.93 -9.90 8.10
N ALA A 376 9.66 -9.49 8.37
CA ALA A 376 9.25 -8.45 9.34
C ALA A 376 8.00 -7.63 8.97
N ALA A 377 7.39 -7.79 7.78
CA ALA A 377 6.34 -6.88 7.26
C ALA A 377 6.83 -5.43 7.05
N LYS A 378 8.10 -5.29 6.67
CA LYS A 378 8.77 -4.04 6.33
C LYS A 378 8.21 -3.42 5.06
N PHE A 379 8.45 -2.12 4.92
CA PHE A 379 7.97 -1.35 3.79
C PHE A 379 8.97 -1.40 2.65
N HIS A 380 8.45 -1.47 1.44
CA HIS A 380 9.21 -1.40 0.20
C HIS A 380 8.91 -0.05 -0.46
N MET A 381 9.85 0.89 -0.37
CA MET A 381 9.70 2.25 -0.88
C MET A 381 9.71 2.32 -2.40
N GLU A 382 10.19 1.29 -3.09
CA GLU A 382 9.96 1.09 -4.50
C GLU A 382 8.48 0.77 -4.79
N MET A 383 7.79 0.08 -3.88
CA MET A 383 6.37 -0.21 -4.04
C MET A 383 5.45 0.95 -3.63
N ILE A 384 5.97 1.97 -2.93
CA ILE A 384 5.14 3.05 -2.37
C ILE A 384 4.29 3.81 -3.42
N PHE A 385 4.80 3.95 -4.64
CA PHE A 385 4.05 4.55 -5.74
C PHE A 385 2.78 3.73 -6.03
N TRP A 386 2.95 2.42 -6.17
CA TRP A 386 1.88 1.47 -6.46
C TRP A 386 0.88 1.34 -5.33
N HIS A 387 1.31 1.62 -4.10
CA HIS A 387 0.44 1.66 -2.92
C HIS A 387 -0.37 2.94 -2.80
N LEU A 388 0.25 4.11 -3.00
CA LEU A 388 -0.32 5.38 -2.50
C LEU A 388 -0.66 6.38 -3.59
N GLN A 389 -0.04 6.32 -4.77
CA GLN A 389 -0.16 7.42 -5.74
C GLN A 389 -1.59 7.58 -6.28
N HIS A 390 -2.37 6.50 -6.30
CA HIS A 390 -3.77 6.56 -6.72
C HIS A 390 -4.60 7.51 -5.84
N TRP A 391 -4.30 7.66 -4.54
CA TRP A 391 -5.06 8.56 -3.65
C TRP A 391 -5.12 10.00 -4.17
N ALA A 392 -4.04 10.49 -4.79
CA ALA A 392 -4.03 11.81 -5.43
C ALA A 392 -5.02 11.90 -6.59
N LEU A 393 -5.08 10.86 -7.43
CA LEU A 393 -5.95 10.84 -8.61
C LEU A 393 -7.43 10.70 -8.23
N TRP A 394 -7.72 10.01 -7.13
CA TRP A 394 -9.06 9.83 -6.56
C TRP A 394 -9.46 10.95 -5.58
N ASN A 395 -8.70 12.04 -5.52
CA ASN A 395 -8.93 13.21 -4.66
C ASN A 395 -9.00 12.90 -3.15
N ASN A 396 -8.34 11.83 -2.69
CA ASN A 396 -8.23 11.44 -1.28
C ASN A 396 -6.94 11.99 -0.66
N TRP A 397 -6.76 13.31 -0.70
CA TRP A 397 -5.56 13.98 -0.20
C TRP A 397 -5.35 13.84 1.30
N ASP A 398 -6.43 13.70 2.07
CA ASP A 398 -6.36 13.48 3.51
C ASP A 398 -5.71 12.12 3.83
N LEU A 399 -5.99 11.07 3.04
CA LEU A 399 -5.36 9.76 3.18
C LEU A 399 -3.90 9.79 2.73
N LEU A 400 -3.63 10.38 1.56
CA LEU A 400 -2.26 10.46 1.03
C LEU A 400 -1.32 11.26 1.96
N ASN A 401 -1.80 12.37 2.52
CA ASN A 401 -0.99 13.24 3.38
C ASN A 401 -0.64 12.61 4.73
N ARG A 402 -1.40 11.61 5.20
CA ARG A 402 -1.04 10.84 6.40
C ARG A 402 0.29 10.13 6.20
N SER A 403 0.51 9.56 5.02
CA SER A 403 1.68 8.72 4.72
C SER A 403 2.88 9.52 4.18
N THR A 404 2.67 10.51 3.30
CA THR A 404 3.78 11.20 2.60
C THR A 404 4.75 11.97 3.48
N SER A 405 4.38 12.28 4.74
CA SER A 405 5.28 12.85 5.74
C SER A 405 6.50 11.96 6.05
N LEU A 406 6.44 10.67 5.71
CA LEU A 406 7.57 9.73 5.91
C LEU A 406 8.87 10.22 5.25
N TYR A 407 8.81 10.90 4.10
CA TYR A 407 10.03 11.38 3.43
C TYR A 407 10.74 12.45 4.25
N ALA A 408 9.99 13.33 4.90
CA ALA A 408 10.57 14.30 5.84
C ALA A 408 11.16 13.60 7.06
N ASN A 409 10.48 12.57 7.59
CA ASN A 409 10.94 11.79 8.74
C ASN A 409 12.21 10.99 8.43
N PHE A 410 12.33 10.42 7.23
CA PHE A 410 13.47 9.60 6.79
C PHE A 410 14.60 10.42 6.16
N LEU A 411 14.42 11.73 6.01
CA LEU A 411 15.44 12.59 5.43
C LEU A 411 16.78 12.51 6.18
N PRO A 412 16.84 12.57 7.53
CA PRO A 412 18.11 12.47 8.25
C PRO A 412 18.84 11.14 8.03
N SER A 413 18.13 10.00 8.11
CA SER A 413 18.73 8.69 7.89
C SER A 413 19.16 8.48 6.43
N SER A 414 18.46 9.09 5.48
CA SER A 414 18.76 9.01 4.05
C SER A 414 19.93 9.89 3.63
N VAL A 415 20.12 11.03 4.29
CA VAL A 415 21.34 11.85 4.19
C VAL A 415 22.53 11.10 4.77
N HIS A 416 22.40 10.55 5.98
CA HIS A 416 23.46 9.77 6.62
C HIS A 416 23.91 8.59 5.75
N ARG A 417 22.96 7.83 5.20
CA ARG A 417 23.23 6.73 4.27
C ARG A 417 24.02 7.19 3.04
N ALA A 418 23.59 8.29 2.41
CA ALA A 418 24.25 8.80 1.21
C ALA A 418 25.67 9.31 1.51
N GLN A 419 25.80 10.19 2.51
CA GLN A 419 27.01 10.99 2.68
C GLN A 419 28.01 10.35 3.64
N ASP A 420 27.55 9.82 4.77
CA ASP A 420 28.44 9.29 5.81
C ASP A 420 28.81 7.82 5.54
N GLN A 421 27.81 6.98 5.23
CA GLN A 421 28.02 5.56 4.95
C GLN A 421 28.57 5.34 3.53
N GLN A 422 27.97 5.96 2.52
CA GLN A 422 28.32 5.72 1.12
C GLN A 422 29.29 6.75 0.54
N GLY A 423 29.59 7.85 1.23
CA GLY A 423 30.57 8.83 0.81
C GLY A 423 30.19 9.65 -0.43
N TYR A 424 28.89 9.77 -0.75
CA TYR A 424 28.42 10.72 -1.77
C TYR A 424 28.58 12.16 -1.29
N SER A 425 28.80 13.09 -2.23
CA SER A 425 29.10 14.48 -1.89
C SER A 425 27.90 15.27 -1.38
N ALA A 426 26.67 14.85 -1.73
CA ALA A 426 25.46 15.56 -1.36
C ALA A 426 24.20 14.67 -1.43
N GLY A 427 23.12 15.19 -0.85
CA GLY A 427 21.77 14.66 -0.98
C GLY A 427 21.41 13.51 -0.04
N ALA A 428 20.23 12.95 -0.28
CA ALA A 428 19.62 11.84 0.45
C ALA A 428 19.31 10.68 -0.50
N ARG A 429 19.79 9.49 -0.14
CA ARG A 429 19.47 8.25 -0.87
C ARG A 429 18.33 7.55 -0.17
N TRP A 430 17.18 7.35 -0.81
CA TRP A 430 16.03 6.68 -0.18
C TRP A 430 16.24 5.15 -0.13
N PRO A 431 15.90 4.48 0.99
CA PRO A 431 16.07 3.04 1.09
C PRO A 431 15.08 2.32 0.18
N LYS A 432 15.41 1.08 -0.23
CA LYS A 432 14.48 0.17 -0.92
C LYS A 432 13.53 -0.44 0.10
N MET A 433 14.05 -1.30 0.98
CA MET A 433 13.28 -1.89 2.08
C MET A 433 13.62 -1.18 3.40
N THR A 434 12.61 -0.79 4.18
CA THR A 434 12.78 -0.01 5.43
C THR A 434 11.69 -0.29 6.46
N ASP A 435 11.79 0.35 7.61
CA ASP A 435 10.91 0.24 8.77
C ASP A 435 10.65 1.64 9.35
N PRO A 436 9.83 1.81 10.41
CA PRO A 436 9.51 3.14 10.95
C PRO A 436 10.71 3.98 11.40
N SER A 437 11.90 3.39 11.59
CA SER A 437 13.13 4.14 11.88
C SER A 437 13.73 4.85 10.65
N GLY A 438 13.32 4.49 9.43
CA GLY A 438 13.91 4.98 8.19
C GLY A 438 15.28 4.38 7.86
N ARG A 439 15.73 3.36 8.61
CA ARG A 439 16.96 2.61 8.33
C ARG A 439 16.77 1.73 7.10
N SER A 440 17.82 1.60 6.27
CA SER A 440 17.76 0.62 5.17
C SER A 440 17.93 -0.78 5.74
N ALA A 441 17.09 -1.69 5.32
CA ALA A 441 17.31 -3.09 5.63
C ALA A 441 18.49 -3.63 4.81
N PRO A 442 19.38 -4.44 5.41
CA PRO A 442 20.45 -5.11 4.68
C PRO A 442 19.93 -5.99 3.54
N GLY A 443 20.79 -6.26 2.56
CA GLY A 443 20.51 -7.12 1.40
C GLY A 443 20.97 -6.50 0.09
N GLU A 444 21.44 -7.33 -0.84
CA GLU A 444 22.06 -6.87 -2.10
C GLU A 444 21.10 -6.04 -2.95
N ILE A 445 19.91 -6.57 -3.27
CA ILE A 445 18.87 -5.84 -4.00
C ILE A 445 18.46 -4.57 -3.25
N ASN A 446 18.27 -4.66 -1.92
CA ASN A 446 17.88 -3.52 -1.08
C ASN A 446 18.87 -2.35 -1.15
N ASN A 447 20.14 -2.65 -1.39
CA ASN A 447 21.23 -1.69 -1.41
C ASN A 447 21.65 -1.25 -2.82
N LEU A 448 21.17 -1.88 -3.88
CA LEU A 448 21.58 -1.61 -5.27
C LEU A 448 20.43 -1.17 -6.18
N LEU A 449 19.18 -1.27 -5.72
CA LEU A 449 18.02 -0.76 -6.42
C LEU A 449 17.82 0.74 -6.16
N ILE A 450 17.49 1.50 -7.22
CA ILE A 450 17.44 2.97 -7.18
C ILE A 450 16.18 3.60 -7.80
N TRP A 451 15.28 2.82 -8.39
CA TRP A 451 14.12 3.37 -9.12
C TRP A 451 13.07 4.03 -8.22
N GLN A 452 13.13 3.79 -6.90
CA GLN A 452 12.36 4.50 -5.88
C GLN A 452 12.82 5.95 -5.67
N GLN A 453 14.05 6.28 -6.08
CA GLN A 453 14.66 7.57 -5.76
C GLN A 453 13.82 8.77 -6.24
N PRO A 454 13.20 8.77 -7.44
CA PRO A 454 12.42 9.91 -7.91
C PRO A 454 10.98 9.98 -7.35
N HIS A 455 10.49 8.95 -6.64
CA HIS A 455 9.12 8.91 -6.09
C HIS A 455 8.69 10.16 -5.31
N PRO A 456 9.46 10.69 -4.34
CA PRO A 456 9.03 11.88 -3.60
C PRO A 456 8.83 13.12 -4.48
N LEU A 457 9.56 13.23 -5.60
CA LEU A 457 9.39 14.33 -6.55
C LEU A 457 8.04 14.22 -7.26
N VAL A 458 7.62 13.00 -7.60
CA VAL A 458 6.31 12.71 -8.20
C VAL A 458 5.17 13.02 -7.21
N PHE A 459 5.27 12.57 -5.96
CA PHE A 459 4.27 12.90 -4.93
C PHE A 459 4.15 14.40 -4.70
N ALA A 460 5.28 15.09 -4.58
CA ALA A 460 5.33 16.53 -4.43
C ALA A 460 4.63 17.24 -5.61
N GLU A 461 4.93 16.84 -6.85
CA GLU A 461 4.31 17.41 -8.05
C GLU A 461 2.81 17.22 -8.09
N TYR A 462 2.29 16.05 -7.70
CA TYR A 462 0.85 15.85 -7.61
C TYR A 462 0.19 16.73 -6.53
N GLU A 463 0.80 16.87 -5.35
CA GLU A 463 0.26 17.76 -4.29
C GLU A 463 0.27 19.22 -4.76
N ARG A 464 1.34 19.64 -5.42
CA ARG A 464 1.44 20.96 -6.04
C ARG A 464 0.31 21.17 -7.04
N ARG A 465 0.11 20.23 -7.98
CA ARG A 465 -0.96 20.28 -8.99
C ARG A 465 -2.35 20.43 -8.38
N ALA A 466 -2.65 19.69 -7.31
CA ALA A 466 -3.92 19.80 -6.61
C ALA A 466 -4.15 21.21 -6.05
N THR A 467 -3.10 21.88 -5.57
CA THR A 467 -3.19 23.27 -5.10
C THR A 467 -3.26 24.32 -6.21
N LEU A 468 -2.80 24.05 -7.42
CA LEU A 468 -2.85 25.00 -8.56
C LEU A 468 -4.26 25.24 -9.11
N SER A 469 -5.23 24.40 -8.73
CA SER A 469 -6.66 24.69 -8.96
C SER A 469 -7.11 25.96 -8.21
N SER A 470 -6.39 26.34 -7.15
CA SER A 470 -6.39 27.67 -6.55
C SER A 470 -5.27 28.52 -7.19
N ARG A 471 -5.49 29.83 -7.40
CA ARG A 471 -4.54 30.73 -8.10
C ARG A 471 -3.07 30.44 -7.74
N ALA A 472 -2.18 30.40 -8.73
CA ALA A 472 -0.76 30.03 -8.57
C ALA A 472 0.00 30.78 -7.45
N ASP A 473 -0.41 32.00 -7.12
CA ASP A 473 0.16 32.81 -6.01
C ASP A 473 -0.62 32.67 -4.69
N SER A 474 -1.45 31.65 -4.54
CA SER A 474 -2.21 31.40 -3.32
C SER A 474 -1.27 30.99 -2.19
N PRO A 475 -1.48 31.47 -0.95
CA PRO A 475 -0.74 31.01 0.23
C PRO A 475 -0.68 29.48 0.37
N SER A 476 -1.68 28.77 -0.14
CA SER A 476 -1.72 27.30 -0.18
C SER A 476 -0.66 26.68 -1.11
N SER A 477 -0.36 27.29 -2.26
CA SER A 477 0.62 26.76 -3.21
C SER A 477 2.04 26.95 -2.69
N LEU A 478 2.35 28.11 -2.07
CA LEU A 478 3.68 28.35 -1.48
C LEU A 478 3.93 27.41 -0.30
N ALA A 479 2.92 27.17 0.55
CA ALA A 479 3.05 26.25 1.68
C ALA A 479 3.42 24.81 1.25
N VAL A 480 2.88 24.32 0.13
CA VAL A 480 3.26 23.00 -0.43
C VAL A 480 4.70 23.02 -0.96
N LEU A 481 5.09 24.08 -1.66
CA LEU A 481 6.46 24.23 -2.14
C LEU A 481 7.48 24.21 -1.00
N GLU A 482 7.21 24.95 0.08
CA GLU A 482 8.04 25.02 1.29
C GLU A 482 8.06 23.69 2.06
N LYS A 483 6.91 23.02 2.20
CA LYS A 483 6.78 21.69 2.84
C LYS A 483 7.73 20.67 2.21
N TRP A 484 7.76 20.58 0.88
CA TRP A 484 8.55 19.57 0.17
C TRP A 484 9.97 20.02 -0.18
N ALA A 485 10.31 21.31 -0.05
CA ALA A 485 11.61 21.85 -0.46
C ALA A 485 12.83 21.06 0.08
N PRO A 486 12.89 20.65 1.38
CA PRO A 486 14.01 19.88 1.88
C PRO A 486 14.15 18.50 1.21
N VAL A 487 13.03 17.80 1.03
CA VAL A 487 12.97 16.48 0.40
C VAL A 487 13.32 16.57 -1.08
N VAL A 488 12.76 17.55 -1.81
CA VAL A 488 13.01 17.75 -3.24
C VAL A 488 14.50 18.02 -3.49
N ARG A 489 15.11 18.94 -2.73
CA ARG A 489 16.53 19.28 -2.88
C ARG A 489 17.41 18.07 -2.58
N ALA A 490 17.24 17.46 -1.42
CA ALA A 490 18.09 16.35 -1.02
C ALA A 490 17.97 15.15 -1.98
N THR A 491 16.76 14.90 -2.52
CA THR A 491 16.55 13.86 -3.54
C THR A 491 17.33 14.18 -4.81
N ALA A 492 17.19 15.40 -5.35
CA ALA A 492 17.83 15.83 -6.59
C ALA A 492 19.36 15.94 -6.45
N ASP A 493 19.85 16.39 -5.30
CA ASP A 493 21.28 16.48 -4.99
C ASP A 493 21.94 15.11 -5.04
N TRP A 494 21.29 14.08 -4.47
CA TRP A 494 21.84 12.72 -4.54
C TRP A 494 21.73 12.15 -5.95
N MET A 495 20.63 12.38 -6.66
CA MET A 495 20.50 11.97 -8.06
C MET A 495 21.61 12.56 -8.94
N ALA A 496 22.01 13.81 -8.70
CA ALA A 496 23.12 14.46 -9.40
C ALA A 496 24.50 13.99 -8.91
N SER A 497 24.66 13.69 -7.61
CA SER A 497 25.91 13.15 -7.03
C SER A 497 26.17 11.70 -7.45
N TYR A 498 25.11 10.91 -7.65
CA TYR A 498 25.17 9.51 -8.09
C TYR A 498 25.53 9.37 -9.56
N ALA A 499 25.02 10.27 -10.42
CA ALA A 499 25.29 10.24 -11.85
C ALA A 499 26.77 10.53 -12.14
N TRP A 500 27.43 9.66 -12.90
CA TRP A 500 28.87 9.74 -13.12
C TRP A 500 29.24 10.31 -14.50
N TRP A 501 30.06 11.37 -14.54
CA TRP A 501 30.48 11.97 -15.80
C TRP A 501 31.50 11.10 -16.55
N ASN A 502 31.05 10.47 -17.63
CA ASN A 502 31.89 9.74 -18.56
C ASN A 502 32.58 10.70 -19.53
N THR A 503 33.81 11.09 -19.20
CA THR A 503 34.62 12.00 -20.02
C THR A 503 34.86 11.53 -21.46
N SER A 504 34.83 10.21 -21.71
CA SER A 504 35.08 9.65 -23.05
C SER A 504 33.84 9.71 -23.93
N ALA A 505 32.66 9.43 -23.36
CA ALA A 505 31.38 9.47 -24.05
C ALA A 505 30.72 10.87 -24.03
N GLY A 506 31.14 11.74 -23.11
CA GLY A 506 30.57 13.08 -22.92
C GLY A 506 29.15 13.04 -22.36
N VAL A 507 28.84 12.04 -21.54
CA VAL A 507 27.52 11.85 -20.91
C VAL A 507 27.65 11.42 -19.45
N TYR A 508 26.57 11.53 -18.69
CA TYR A 508 26.45 10.95 -17.36
C TYR A 508 25.92 9.52 -17.43
N ASP A 509 26.64 8.58 -16.81
CA ASP A 509 26.24 7.19 -16.67
C ASP A 509 25.54 6.93 -15.33
N LEU A 510 24.60 5.98 -15.31
CA LEU A 510 24.04 5.37 -14.10
C LEU A 510 24.58 3.95 -13.95
N GLY A 511 25.11 3.64 -12.77
CA GLY A 511 25.74 2.36 -12.44
C GLY A 511 26.98 2.03 -13.30
N PRO A 512 27.57 0.84 -13.14
CA PRO A 512 27.36 -0.14 -12.07
C PRO A 512 28.05 0.27 -10.74
N PRO A 513 27.65 -0.29 -9.58
CA PRO A 513 26.68 -1.39 -9.43
C PRO A 513 25.24 -0.90 -9.28
N MET A 514 24.29 -1.56 -9.96
CA MET A 514 22.85 -1.33 -9.77
C MET A 514 21.99 -2.47 -10.30
N TYR A 515 20.81 -2.68 -9.73
CA TYR A 515 19.76 -3.51 -10.35
C TYR A 515 18.80 -2.63 -11.18
N VAL A 516 18.25 -3.20 -12.24
CA VAL A 516 17.08 -2.64 -12.94
C VAL A 516 15.80 -2.91 -12.15
N VAL A 517 14.69 -2.24 -12.50
CA VAL A 517 13.34 -2.50 -11.96
C VAL A 517 13.01 -3.99 -11.85
N SER A 518 13.37 -4.77 -12.87
CA SER A 518 13.08 -6.21 -12.97
C SER A 518 13.92 -7.10 -12.05
N GLU A 519 14.95 -6.56 -11.37
CA GLU A 519 15.83 -7.27 -10.43
C GLU A 519 16.56 -8.50 -11.02
N ASP A 520 16.58 -8.64 -12.35
CA ASP A 520 17.00 -9.86 -13.08
C ASP A 520 18.34 -9.71 -13.84
N THR A 521 19.01 -8.56 -13.70
CA THR A 521 20.30 -8.28 -14.35
C THR A 521 21.48 -8.45 -13.40
N HIS A 522 22.69 -8.67 -13.94
CA HIS A 522 23.90 -8.68 -13.12
C HIS A 522 24.24 -7.27 -12.63
N PRO A 523 24.26 -7.00 -11.31
CA PRO A 523 24.33 -5.62 -10.82
C PRO A 523 25.67 -4.95 -11.13
N ASN A 524 26.77 -5.72 -11.15
CA ASN A 524 28.11 -5.23 -11.49
C ASN A 524 28.34 -4.96 -12.99
N ALA A 525 27.39 -5.32 -13.85
CA ALA A 525 27.47 -5.10 -15.30
C ALA A 525 26.36 -4.16 -15.83
N THR A 526 25.34 -3.90 -15.02
CA THR A 526 24.20 -3.07 -15.41
C THR A 526 24.63 -1.61 -15.46
N ARG A 527 24.61 -1.03 -16.66
CA ARG A 527 24.87 0.39 -16.92
C ARG A 527 23.76 0.98 -17.77
N ASN A 528 23.36 2.21 -17.44
CA ASN A 528 22.40 2.99 -18.21
C ASN A 528 21.08 2.26 -18.56
N PRO A 529 20.35 1.72 -17.57
CA PRO A 529 19.02 1.15 -17.81
C PRO A 529 18.03 2.17 -18.37
N ALA A 530 17.20 1.75 -19.33
CA ALA A 530 16.32 2.67 -20.05
C ALA A 530 15.29 3.35 -19.12
N PHE A 531 14.62 2.56 -18.26
CA PHE A 531 13.57 3.08 -17.39
C PHE A 531 14.13 4.07 -16.36
N GLU A 532 15.22 3.71 -15.70
CA GLU A 532 15.89 4.51 -14.67
C GLU A 532 16.43 5.81 -15.28
N LEU A 533 17.01 5.77 -16.49
CA LEU A 533 17.42 6.97 -17.23
C LEU A 533 16.25 7.91 -17.52
N ALA A 534 15.10 7.38 -17.93
CA ALA A 534 13.90 8.19 -18.17
C ALA A 534 13.39 8.80 -16.86
N TYR A 535 13.32 8.00 -15.80
CA TYR A 535 12.82 8.48 -14.51
C TYR A 535 13.77 9.52 -13.87
N TRP A 536 15.08 9.37 -14.04
CA TRP A 536 16.08 10.36 -13.61
C TRP A 536 15.85 11.71 -14.28
N ARG A 537 15.58 11.72 -15.59
CA ARG A 537 15.27 12.95 -16.34
C ARG A 537 14.00 13.60 -15.84
N LEU A 538 12.94 12.82 -15.64
CA LEU A 538 11.68 13.32 -15.12
C LEU A 538 11.85 13.91 -13.72
N GLY A 539 12.55 13.21 -12.83
CA GLY A 539 12.81 13.67 -11.47
C GLY A 539 13.58 14.98 -11.44
N LEU A 540 14.72 15.07 -12.14
CA LEU A 540 15.52 16.30 -12.18
C LEU A 540 14.75 17.47 -12.84
N ASP A 541 13.89 17.20 -13.83
CA ASP A 541 13.01 18.21 -14.40
C ASP A 541 11.99 18.73 -13.38
N ILE A 542 11.32 17.83 -12.65
CA ILE A 542 10.40 18.21 -11.56
C ILE A 542 11.13 19.04 -10.51
N ALA A 543 12.30 18.62 -10.05
CA ALA A 543 13.08 19.34 -9.05
C ALA A 543 13.50 20.74 -9.51
N GLY A 544 13.95 20.87 -10.77
CA GLY A 544 14.29 22.16 -11.37
C GLY A 544 13.07 23.10 -11.43
N ARG A 545 11.92 22.61 -11.89
CA ARG A 545 10.66 23.38 -11.88
C ARG A 545 10.22 23.75 -10.47
N TRP A 546 10.48 22.90 -9.48
CA TRP A 546 10.15 23.15 -8.08
C TRP A 546 10.93 24.32 -7.49
N VAL A 547 12.25 24.33 -7.66
CA VAL A 547 13.13 25.41 -7.18
C VAL A 547 12.84 26.72 -7.92
N ALA A 548 12.58 26.66 -9.22
CA ALA A 548 12.13 27.82 -9.98
C ALA A 548 10.79 28.37 -9.45
N ALA A 549 9.85 27.50 -9.06
CA ALA A 549 8.57 27.90 -8.46
C ALA A 549 8.72 28.52 -7.06
N LEU A 550 9.80 28.21 -6.34
CA LEU A 550 10.20 28.90 -5.10
C LEU A 550 10.85 30.27 -5.35
N GLY A 551 11.06 30.67 -6.61
CA GLY A 551 11.71 31.93 -6.98
C GLY A 551 13.23 31.90 -6.86
N GLU A 552 13.81 30.70 -6.82
CA GLU A 552 15.25 30.48 -6.68
C GLU A 552 15.90 30.10 -8.02
N GLU A 553 17.22 30.30 -8.12
CA GLU A 553 17.99 29.84 -9.27
C GLU A 553 18.14 28.32 -9.22
N VAL A 554 17.80 27.65 -10.32
CA VAL A 554 18.05 26.22 -10.47
C VAL A 554 19.56 25.99 -10.49
N PRO A 555 20.10 24.99 -9.78
CA PRO A 555 21.52 24.66 -9.86
C PRO A 555 21.96 24.36 -11.32
N GLU A 556 22.65 25.33 -11.91
CA GLU A 556 23.19 25.30 -13.28
C GLU A 556 24.73 25.21 -13.25
N ALA A 557 25.31 24.70 -14.33
CA ALA A 557 26.76 24.71 -14.51
C ALA A 557 27.26 26.16 -14.71
N GLY A 558 28.02 26.69 -13.76
CA GLY A 558 28.73 27.97 -13.87
C GLY A 558 30.24 27.76 -13.82
N GLU A 559 31.01 28.44 -14.68
CA GLU A 559 32.46 28.22 -14.86
C GLU A 559 33.34 28.56 -13.64
N GLU A 560 32.81 29.17 -12.57
CA GLU A 560 33.61 29.68 -11.44
C GLU A 560 32.86 29.68 -10.09
N ARG A 561 32.51 28.51 -9.53
CA ARG A 561 32.23 28.39 -8.09
C ARG A 561 33.28 27.48 -7.44
N GLU A 562 34.12 28.05 -6.57
CA GLU A 562 35.24 27.37 -5.90
C GLU A 562 34.80 26.32 -4.84
N GLU A 563 33.49 26.20 -4.59
CA GLU A 563 32.86 25.19 -3.73
C GLU A 563 31.62 24.65 -4.48
N GLU A 564 31.73 23.63 -5.34
CA GLU A 564 30.61 23.20 -6.20
C GLU A 564 29.66 22.17 -5.54
N PRO A 565 28.34 22.45 -5.47
CA PRO A 565 27.31 21.42 -5.39
C PRO A 565 26.44 21.30 -6.66
N ALA A 566 25.97 20.07 -6.87
CA ALA A 566 24.89 19.55 -7.73
C ALA A 566 24.49 20.34 -9.00
N VAL A 567 25.04 19.97 -10.16
CA VAL A 567 24.68 20.49 -11.48
C VAL A 567 23.44 19.81 -12.08
N TRP A 568 22.27 19.97 -11.45
CA TRP A 568 21.03 19.26 -11.80
C TRP A 568 20.68 19.35 -13.29
N THR A 569 20.68 20.56 -13.84
CA THR A 569 20.36 20.81 -15.26
C THR A 569 21.37 20.13 -16.18
N HIS A 570 22.65 20.21 -15.85
CA HIS A 570 23.71 19.61 -16.67
C HIS A 570 23.61 18.08 -16.68
N VAL A 571 23.36 17.46 -15.52
CA VAL A 571 23.11 16.02 -15.43
C VAL A 571 21.90 15.64 -16.29
N ARG A 572 20.75 16.26 -16.05
CA ARG A 572 19.50 15.97 -16.80
C ARG A 572 19.71 16.02 -18.31
N GLU A 573 20.40 17.06 -18.80
CA GLU A 573 20.60 17.30 -20.23
C GLU A 573 21.66 16.40 -20.86
N ASN A 574 22.59 15.87 -20.07
CA ASN A 574 23.72 15.08 -20.55
C ASN A 574 23.73 13.64 -20.01
N LEU A 575 22.64 13.13 -19.44
CA LEU A 575 22.51 11.69 -19.15
C LEU A 575 22.66 10.86 -20.44
N ALA A 576 23.21 9.66 -20.31
CA ALA A 576 23.39 8.72 -21.41
C ALA A 576 22.06 8.48 -22.17
N PRO A 577 22.10 8.33 -23.50
CA PRO A 577 20.88 8.12 -24.30
C PRO A 577 20.19 6.82 -23.89
N LEU A 578 18.87 6.76 -24.06
CA LEU A 578 18.13 5.51 -23.87
C LEU A 578 18.65 4.45 -24.86
N PRO A 579 18.99 3.23 -24.39
CA PRO A 579 19.60 2.22 -25.25
C PRO A 579 18.57 1.65 -26.24
N VAL A 580 18.93 1.59 -27.52
CA VAL A 580 18.05 1.16 -28.62
C VAL A 580 18.75 0.12 -29.49
N HIS A 581 18.04 -0.94 -29.83
CA HIS A 581 18.47 -1.93 -30.81
C HIS A 581 17.30 -2.36 -31.70
N GLU A 582 17.55 -2.41 -33.01
CA GLU A 582 16.58 -2.81 -34.04
C GLU A 582 15.19 -2.15 -33.91
N GLY A 583 15.15 -0.86 -33.52
CA GLY A 583 13.91 -0.09 -33.41
C GLY A 583 13.09 -0.37 -32.14
N THR A 584 13.68 -1.00 -31.12
CA THR A 584 13.10 -1.18 -29.78
C THR A 584 14.07 -0.70 -28.70
N TYR A 585 13.54 -0.28 -27.55
CA TYR A 585 14.35 -0.01 -26.37
C TYR A 585 14.91 -1.30 -25.76
N MET A 586 16.13 -1.22 -25.22
CA MET A 586 16.80 -2.29 -24.49
C MET A 586 16.64 -2.08 -22.99
N VAL A 587 16.74 -3.17 -22.20
CA VAL A 587 16.68 -3.09 -20.73
C VAL A 587 17.78 -2.17 -20.18
N HIS A 588 19.03 -2.39 -20.62
CA HIS A 588 20.18 -1.54 -20.29
C HIS A 588 21.20 -1.50 -21.44
N GLU A 589 22.17 -0.59 -21.39
CA GLU A 589 23.07 -0.29 -22.52
C GLU A 589 23.91 -1.48 -22.98
N ASP A 590 24.49 -2.22 -22.03
CA ASP A 590 25.40 -3.33 -22.30
C ASP A 590 24.71 -4.71 -22.36
N ILE A 591 23.37 -4.78 -22.35
CA ILE A 591 22.68 -6.08 -22.40
C ILE A 591 22.90 -6.75 -23.76
N GLU A 592 22.98 -8.08 -23.81
CA GLU A 592 23.17 -8.77 -25.08
C GLU A 592 22.01 -8.51 -26.03
N THR A 593 22.32 -8.32 -27.31
CA THR A 593 21.32 -7.93 -28.33
C THR A 593 20.23 -8.98 -28.57
N ASP A 594 20.44 -10.23 -28.15
CA ASP A 594 19.47 -11.32 -28.22
C ASP A 594 18.58 -11.47 -26.96
N PHE A 595 18.63 -10.51 -26.01
CA PHE A 595 17.89 -10.57 -24.73
C PHE A 595 16.39 -10.82 -24.90
N TRP A 596 15.76 -10.29 -25.96
CA TRP A 596 14.33 -10.51 -26.29
C TRP A 596 13.94 -11.99 -26.41
N THR A 597 14.90 -12.89 -26.62
CA THR A 597 14.68 -14.34 -26.76
C THR A 597 15.18 -15.14 -25.55
N ARG A 598 15.69 -14.46 -24.52
CA ARG A 598 16.19 -15.07 -23.30
C ARG A 598 15.15 -14.88 -22.20
N GLU A 599 14.63 -15.99 -21.70
CA GLU A 599 13.66 -15.99 -20.58
C GLU A 599 14.24 -15.26 -19.36
N GLU A 600 15.55 -15.35 -19.12
CA GLU A 600 16.24 -14.64 -18.03
C GLU A 600 15.91 -13.14 -17.92
N TYR A 601 15.70 -12.44 -19.06
CA TYR A 601 15.46 -10.99 -19.11
C TYR A 601 14.04 -10.62 -19.55
N THR A 602 13.18 -11.61 -19.79
CA THR A 602 11.83 -11.42 -20.35
C THR A 602 10.76 -12.14 -19.54
N ASN A 603 11.05 -12.39 -18.26
CA ASN A 603 10.27 -13.24 -17.37
C ASN A 603 9.90 -12.59 -16.04
N ASP A 604 10.32 -11.34 -15.81
CA ASP A 604 9.93 -10.54 -14.65
C ASP A 604 9.23 -9.24 -15.10
N HIS A 605 9.31 -8.16 -14.33
CA HIS A 605 8.65 -6.88 -14.63
C HIS A 605 8.89 -6.38 -16.08
N PRO A 606 7.85 -6.10 -16.88
CA PRO A 606 7.99 -5.55 -18.24
C PRO A 606 8.24 -4.03 -18.24
N ALA A 607 9.29 -3.59 -17.54
CA ALA A 607 9.58 -2.19 -17.20
C ALA A 607 9.71 -1.26 -18.43
N LEU A 608 10.07 -1.79 -19.60
CA LEU A 608 10.15 -1.04 -20.84
C LEU A 608 8.81 -0.42 -21.27
N THR A 609 7.67 -1.02 -20.89
CA THR A 609 6.34 -0.42 -21.13
C THR A 609 6.08 0.80 -20.25
N GLY A 610 6.78 0.90 -19.12
CA GLY A 610 6.76 2.05 -18.23
C GLY A 610 7.36 3.32 -18.81
N LEU A 611 8.22 3.22 -19.84
CA LEU A 611 8.84 4.37 -20.53
C LEU A 611 7.81 5.32 -21.15
N TYR A 612 6.67 4.78 -21.59
CA TYR A 612 5.56 5.53 -22.13
C TYR A 612 4.24 4.85 -21.77
N GLY A 613 3.77 5.17 -20.58
CA GLY A 613 2.59 4.57 -19.98
C GLY A 613 2.50 4.97 -18.53
N TRP A 614 3.37 4.38 -17.70
CA TRP A 614 3.59 4.83 -16.34
C TRP A 614 4.25 6.22 -16.32
N LEU A 615 5.39 6.39 -16.98
CA LEU A 615 6.03 7.69 -17.14
C LEU A 615 5.44 8.43 -18.36
N PRO A 616 5.31 9.77 -18.30
CA PRO A 616 5.08 10.59 -19.48
C PRO A 616 6.28 10.54 -20.44
N ALA A 617 6.10 11.02 -21.67
CA ALA A 617 7.21 11.14 -22.61
C ALA A 617 8.30 12.04 -22.02
N THR A 618 9.49 11.48 -21.79
CA THR A 618 10.65 12.20 -21.26
C THR A 618 11.57 12.67 -22.38
N GLN A 619 12.45 13.63 -22.09
CA GLN A 619 13.50 14.05 -23.03
C GLN A 619 14.32 12.85 -23.52
N GLY A 620 14.50 12.74 -24.84
CA GLY A 620 15.25 11.65 -25.48
C GLY A 620 14.43 10.38 -25.76
N LEU A 621 13.15 10.33 -25.36
CA LEU A 621 12.23 9.27 -25.75
C LEU A 621 11.67 9.52 -27.16
N ASP A 622 11.71 8.49 -28.00
CA ASP A 622 11.02 8.40 -29.28
C ASP A 622 9.75 7.57 -29.08
N VAL A 623 8.60 8.19 -29.31
CA VAL A 623 7.28 7.59 -29.06
C VAL A 623 7.00 6.43 -30.02
N ASP A 624 7.52 6.45 -31.24
CA ASP A 624 7.29 5.36 -32.19
C ASP A 624 8.12 4.12 -31.79
N ILE A 625 9.34 4.32 -31.28
CA ILE A 625 10.15 3.24 -30.68
C ILE A 625 9.50 2.71 -29.40
N ALA A 626 8.95 3.59 -28.56
CA ALA A 626 8.25 3.17 -27.34
C ALA A 626 7.02 2.30 -27.65
N LYS A 627 6.24 2.69 -28.67
CA LYS A 627 5.11 1.89 -29.17
C LYS A 627 5.54 0.53 -29.70
N ALA A 628 6.56 0.50 -30.57
CA ALA A 628 7.11 -0.76 -31.09
C ALA A 628 7.65 -1.66 -29.97
N THR A 629 8.24 -1.06 -28.93
CA THR A 629 8.71 -1.78 -27.74
C THR A 629 7.55 -2.36 -26.93
N ALA A 630 6.48 -1.59 -26.71
CA ALA A 630 5.29 -2.07 -26.00
C ALA A 630 4.61 -3.23 -26.76
N GLU A 631 4.45 -3.11 -28.08
CA GLU A 631 3.91 -4.20 -28.91
C GLU A 631 4.78 -5.47 -28.85
N LYS A 632 6.11 -5.32 -28.82
CA LYS A 632 7.03 -6.44 -28.65
C LYS A 632 6.82 -7.11 -27.30
N VAL A 633 6.77 -6.34 -26.21
CA VAL A 633 6.48 -6.87 -24.86
C VAL A 633 5.16 -7.64 -24.85
N TRP A 634 4.08 -7.07 -25.38
CA TRP A 634 2.77 -7.72 -25.38
C TRP A 634 2.74 -9.08 -26.09
N THR A 635 3.64 -9.30 -27.05
CA THR A 635 3.65 -10.49 -27.90
C THR A 635 4.69 -11.53 -27.49
N THR A 636 5.75 -11.14 -26.78
CA THR A 636 6.88 -12.04 -26.48
C THR A 636 7.22 -12.19 -25.00
N TRP A 637 6.77 -11.27 -24.14
CA TRP A 637 7.12 -11.32 -22.71
C TRP A 637 6.38 -12.45 -22.00
N ASN A 638 7.03 -13.10 -21.03
CA ASN A 638 6.38 -14.15 -20.25
C ASN A 638 5.50 -13.56 -19.15
N VAL A 639 4.25 -13.26 -19.50
CA VAL A 639 3.26 -12.68 -18.58
C VAL A 639 2.84 -13.61 -17.44
N SER A 640 3.11 -14.92 -17.53
CA SER A 640 2.73 -15.87 -16.45
C SER A 640 3.49 -15.65 -15.15
N ASN A 641 4.60 -14.93 -15.22
CA ASN A 641 5.48 -14.64 -14.10
C ASN A 641 5.45 -13.17 -13.70
N CYS A 642 4.54 -12.37 -14.27
CA CYS A 642 4.28 -10.99 -13.87
C CYS A 642 3.69 -10.92 -12.45
N TRP A 643 3.95 -9.78 -11.81
CA TRP A 643 3.41 -9.36 -10.53
C TRP A 643 2.13 -8.57 -10.72
N GLY A 644 1.32 -8.44 -9.67
CA GLY A 644 0.01 -7.79 -9.74
C GLY A 644 0.05 -6.35 -10.29
N TRP A 645 1.10 -5.58 -10.00
CA TRP A 645 1.24 -4.18 -10.46
C TRP A 645 1.70 -4.06 -11.92
N ASP A 646 2.22 -5.13 -12.52
CA ASP A 646 2.65 -5.13 -13.93
C ASP A 646 1.44 -4.98 -14.86
N PHE A 647 0.29 -5.56 -14.53
CA PHE A 647 -0.92 -5.50 -15.36
C PHE A 647 -1.47 -4.07 -15.50
N PRO A 648 -1.60 -3.28 -14.42
CA PRO A 648 -1.86 -1.84 -14.54
C PRO A 648 -0.82 -1.08 -15.34
N MET A 649 0.48 -1.39 -15.22
CA MET A 649 1.53 -0.76 -16.03
C MET A 649 1.33 -1.02 -17.53
N LEU A 650 1.05 -2.28 -17.89
CA LEU A 650 0.72 -2.69 -19.26
C LEU A 650 -0.54 -1.98 -19.77
N ALA A 651 -1.57 -1.86 -18.92
CA ALA A 651 -2.81 -1.17 -19.25
C ALA A 651 -2.60 0.32 -19.53
N MET A 652 -1.83 1.02 -18.68
CA MET A 652 -1.49 2.43 -18.87
C MET A 652 -0.71 2.66 -20.17
N SER A 653 0.24 1.76 -20.49
CA SER A 653 0.99 1.83 -21.75
C SER A 653 0.07 1.64 -22.96
N ALA A 654 -0.82 0.63 -22.94
CA ALA A 654 -1.79 0.39 -24.00
C ALA A 654 -2.74 1.60 -24.21
N ALA A 655 -3.30 2.14 -23.13
CA ALA A 655 -4.18 3.31 -23.18
C ALA A 655 -3.46 4.52 -23.79
N ARG A 656 -2.24 4.82 -23.33
CA ARG A 656 -1.44 5.95 -23.82
C ARG A 656 -1.00 5.78 -25.27
N ASN A 657 -0.81 4.53 -25.72
CA ASN A 657 -0.50 4.19 -27.10
C ASN A 657 -1.73 4.19 -28.04
N GLY A 658 -2.93 4.43 -27.51
CA GLY A 658 -4.16 4.52 -28.30
C GLY A 658 -4.87 3.18 -28.51
N ASP A 659 -4.58 2.17 -27.68
CA ASP A 659 -5.26 0.87 -27.67
C ASP A 659 -6.05 0.67 -26.36
N PRO A 660 -7.22 1.31 -26.23
CA PRO A 660 -8.03 1.23 -25.01
C PRO A 660 -8.69 -0.15 -24.80
N GLU A 661 -8.89 -0.93 -25.86
CA GLU A 661 -9.39 -2.30 -25.76
C GLU A 661 -8.37 -3.18 -25.04
N ARG A 662 -7.10 -3.11 -25.49
CA ARG A 662 -6.00 -3.81 -24.83
C ARG A 662 -5.79 -3.36 -23.40
N ALA A 663 -5.99 -2.07 -23.11
CA ALA A 663 -5.87 -1.55 -21.76
C ALA A 663 -6.89 -2.21 -20.81
N VAL A 664 -8.15 -2.33 -21.23
CA VAL A 664 -9.17 -3.06 -20.46
C VAL A 664 -8.82 -4.54 -20.33
N ASP A 665 -8.33 -5.17 -21.41
CA ASP A 665 -7.93 -6.59 -21.37
C ASP A 665 -6.84 -6.85 -20.33
N TRP A 666 -5.86 -5.96 -20.19
CA TRP A 666 -4.82 -6.08 -19.16
C TRP A 666 -5.39 -5.94 -17.74
N LEU A 667 -6.32 -5.01 -17.51
CA LEU A 667 -6.96 -4.84 -16.20
C LEU A 667 -7.88 -6.01 -15.81
N LEU A 668 -8.27 -6.83 -16.78
CA LEU A 668 -9.12 -8.01 -16.62
C LEU A 668 -8.43 -9.31 -17.00
N ASP A 669 -7.10 -9.29 -17.13
CA ASP A 669 -6.34 -10.45 -17.55
C ASP A 669 -6.59 -11.63 -16.58
N PRO A 670 -6.75 -12.86 -17.08
CA PRO A 670 -6.98 -14.03 -16.23
C PRO A 670 -5.88 -14.30 -15.19
N LEU A 671 -4.67 -13.76 -15.38
CA LEU A 671 -3.56 -13.83 -14.43
C LEU A 671 -3.58 -12.70 -13.39
N PHE A 672 -4.31 -11.61 -13.67
CA PHE A 672 -4.53 -10.52 -12.72
C PHE A 672 -5.79 -10.77 -11.90
N GLN A 673 -5.67 -11.64 -10.90
CA GLN A 673 -6.81 -12.19 -10.17
C GLN A 673 -7.13 -11.43 -8.88
N PHE A 674 -8.42 -11.36 -8.56
CA PHE A 674 -8.96 -10.81 -7.33
C PHE A 674 -9.95 -11.83 -6.74
N ASP A 675 -9.84 -12.12 -5.45
CA ASP A 675 -10.70 -13.12 -4.80
C ASP A 675 -12.16 -12.64 -4.60
N ASP A 676 -12.94 -13.44 -3.89
CA ASP A 676 -14.36 -13.20 -3.63
C ASP A 676 -14.64 -11.90 -2.87
N VAL A 677 -13.73 -11.47 -2.00
CA VAL A 677 -13.81 -10.20 -1.25
C VAL A 677 -12.96 -9.10 -1.89
N GLY A 678 -12.34 -9.38 -3.05
CA GLY A 678 -11.58 -8.42 -3.85
C GLY A 678 -10.12 -8.28 -3.43
N MET A 679 -9.57 -9.21 -2.66
CA MET A 679 -8.13 -9.24 -2.37
C MET A 679 -7.34 -9.55 -3.64
N PRO A 680 -6.33 -8.73 -4.01
CA PRO A 680 -5.47 -9.03 -5.15
C PRO A 680 -4.63 -10.27 -4.85
N VAL A 681 -4.78 -11.30 -5.68
CA VAL A 681 -4.11 -12.59 -5.51
C VAL A 681 -2.63 -12.44 -5.84
N GLY A 682 -1.75 -12.97 -4.99
CA GLY A 682 -0.29 -12.87 -5.14
C GLY A 682 0.32 -13.73 -6.26
N GLY A 683 -0.52 -14.45 -7.01
CA GLY A 683 -0.12 -15.31 -8.12
C GLY A 683 0.85 -16.42 -7.69
N VAL A 684 1.85 -16.68 -8.53
CA VAL A 684 2.91 -17.67 -8.28
C VAL A 684 4.11 -17.09 -7.52
N ARG A 685 4.16 -15.77 -7.33
CA ARG A 685 5.32 -15.05 -6.80
C ARG A 685 5.23 -14.87 -5.28
N VAL A 686 4.05 -14.51 -4.77
CA VAL A 686 3.89 -14.11 -3.36
C VAL A 686 2.59 -14.62 -2.75
N PRO A 687 2.52 -14.74 -1.41
CA PRO A 687 1.26 -15.00 -0.72
C PRO A 687 0.20 -13.93 -1.00
N THR A 688 -1.06 -14.32 -0.86
CA THR A 688 -2.20 -13.40 -1.00
C THR A 688 -2.45 -12.70 0.34
N PRO A 689 -2.77 -11.38 0.36
CA PRO A 689 -2.88 -10.48 -0.80
C PRO A 689 -1.57 -9.79 -1.19
N TYR A 690 -1.58 -9.18 -2.39
CA TYR A 690 -0.53 -8.31 -2.91
C TYR A 690 -1.13 -6.97 -3.41
N PHE A 691 -1.25 -5.99 -2.51
CA PHE A 691 -1.93 -4.70 -2.72
C PHE A 691 -1.35 -3.75 -3.77
N PRO A 692 -0.06 -3.84 -4.18
CA PRO A 692 0.40 -3.09 -5.34
C PRO A 692 -0.47 -3.34 -6.60
N GLY A 693 -1.08 -4.52 -6.72
CA GLY A 693 -2.07 -4.80 -7.77
C GLY A 693 -3.32 -3.90 -7.67
N SER A 694 -3.93 -3.80 -6.49
CA SER A 694 -5.10 -2.94 -6.28
C SER A 694 -4.79 -1.45 -6.46
N GLY A 695 -3.70 -0.95 -5.87
CA GLY A 695 -3.35 0.47 -6.00
C GLY A 695 -2.93 0.83 -7.43
N GLY A 696 -2.19 -0.06 -8.12
CA GLY A 696 -1.91 0.07 -9.55
C GLY A 696 -3.20 0.09 -10.40
N LEU A 697 -4.14 -0.82 -10.15
CA LEU A 697 -5.44 -0.85 -10.84
C LEU A 697 -6.16 0.49 -10.70
N LEU A 698 -6.26 1.02 -9.49
CA LEU A 698 -6.93 2.29 -9.25
C LEU A 698 -6.23 3.47 -9.92
N TYR A 699 -4.90 3.48 -9.95
CA TYR A 699 -4.15 4.50 -10.69
C TYR A 699 -4.43 4.40 -12.20
N ALA A 700 -4.37 3.20 -12.78
CA ALA A 700 -4.63 2.97 -14.19
C ALA A 700 -6.07 3.35 -14.60
N VAL A 701 -7.06 2.95 -13.81
CA VAL A 701 -8.47 3.32 -14.04
C VAL A 701 -8.64 4.84 -13.98
N ALA A 702 -8.04 5.52 -13.01
CA ALA A 702 -8.13 6.98 -12.93
C ALA A 702 -7.45 7.66 -14.13
N MET A 703 -6.27 7.19 -14.55
CA MET A 703 -5.59 7.65 -15.76
C MET A 703 -6.44 7.43 -17.01
N MET A 704 -7.07 6.26 -17.17
CA MET A 704 -7.92 5.95 -18.32
C MET A 704 -9.21 6.77 -18.33
N ALA A 705 -9.78 7.05 -17.15
CA ALA A 705 -11.06 7.75 -16.99
C ALA A 705 -10.92 9.28 -17.06
N ALA A 706 -9.91 9.86 -16.41
CA ALA A 706 -9.69 11.31 -16.37
C ALA A 706 -8.71 11.81 -17.44
N GLY A 707 -7.84 10.91 -17.95
CA GLY A 707 -6.76 11.23 -18.88
C GLY A 707 -5.43 11.51 -18.20
N TRP A 708 -4.45 11.91 -19.02
CA TRP A 708 -3.08 12.26 -18.64
C TRP A 708 -2.63 13.59 -19.27
N ASP A 709 -1.43 14.09 -18.97
CA ASP A 709 -0.95 15.33 -19.59
C ASP A 709 -0.84 15.17 -21.11
N GLY A 710 -1.39 16.13 -21.86
CA GLY A 710 -1.47 16.05 -23.32
C GLY A 710 -2.67 15.29 -23.87
N SER A 711 -3.50 14.67 -23.01
CA SER A 711 -4.82 14.16 -23.45
C SER A 711 -5.77 15.31 -23.80
N GLU A 712 -6.59 15.11 -24.85
CA GLU A 712 -7.52 16.12 -25.36
C GLU A 712 -8.45 16.64 -24.24
N PRO A 713 -8.52 17.97 -24.00
CA PRO A 713 -9.24 18.56 -22.88
C PRO A 713 -10.69 18.09 -22.71
N ASP A 714 -11.38 17.85 -23.82
CA ASP A 714 -12.80 17.48 -23.86
C ASP A 714 -13.04 15.98 -24.10
N SER A 715 -11.99 15.14 -24.11
CA SER A 715 -12.16 13.70 -24.24
C SER A 715 -12.67 13.10 -22.93
N LEU A 716 -13.89 12.56 -22.93
CA LEU A 716 -14.42 11.76 -21.83
C LEU A 716 -13.75 10.38 -21.86
N ALA A 717 -13.16 9.95 -20.74
CA ALA A 717 -12.58 8.63 -20.55
C ALA A 717 -11.67 8.16 -21.72
N PRO A 718 -10.59 8.90 -22.05
CA PRO A 718 -9.78 8.65 -23.25
C PRO A 718 -9.09 7.28 -23.27
N GLY A 719 -8.91 6.63 -22.13
CA GLY A 719 -8.33 5.29 -22.03
C GLY A 719 -9.34 4.15 -22.12
N PHE A 720 -10.64 4.43 -22.28
CA PHE A 720 -11.67 3.40 -22.43
C PHE A 720 -12.17 3.28 -23.88
N PRO A 721 -12.61 2.08 -24.32
CA PRO A 721 -13.20 1.93 -25.63
C PRO A 721 -14.46 2.79 -25.79
N ARG A 722 -14.73 3.28 -27.00
CA ARG A 722 -15.92 4.10 -27.27
C ARG A 722 -17.18 3.28 -27.51
N GLU A 723 -17.02 2.04 -27.95
CA GLU A 723 -18.13 1.12 -28.22
C GLU A 723 -18.32 0.21 -27.01
N GLY A 724 -19.56 0.05 -26.55
CA GLY A 724 -19.89 -0.84 -25.43
C GLY A 724 -19.68 -0.28 -24.02
N TRP A 725 -18.92 0.80 -23.86
CA TRP A 725 -18.62 1.43 -22.57
C TRP A 725 -19.31 2.79 -22.42
N ASN A 726 -19.97 3.00 -21.29
CA ASN A 726 -20.53 4.27 -20.85
C ASN A 726 -19.88 4.68 -19.53
N VAL A 727 -18.72 5.32 -19.61
CA VAL A 727 -17.93 5.69 -18.43
C VAL A 727 -18.36 7.07 -17.92
N THR A 728 -18.82 7.12 -16.67
CA THR A 728 -19.12 8.37 -15.95
C THR A 728 -18.09 8.59 -14.87
N VAL A 729 -17.61 9.83 -14.76
CA VAL A 729 -16.51 10.21 -13.86
C VAL A 729 -16.91 11.44 -13.06
N GLU A 730 -16.65 11.41 -11.76
CA GLU A 730 -16.79 12.54 -10.86
C GLU A 730 -15.48 12.74 -10.07
N ASP A 731 -15.00 13.99 -9.97
CA ASP A 731 -13.94 14.40 -9.06
C ASP A 731 -12.62 13.59 -9.12
N LEU A 732 -12.23 13.14 -10.32
CA LEU A 732 -10.90 12.58 -10.58
C LEU A 732 -9.92 13.63 -11.10
N SER A 733 -8.65 13.48 -10.72
CA SER A 733 -7.54 14.23 -11.26
C SER A 733 -6.85 13.50 -12.42
N ARG A 734 -6.28 14.26 -13.36
CA ARG A 734 -5.47 13.72 -14.47
C ARG A 734 -4.14 13.20 -13.96
N ALA A 735 -3.67 12.11 -14.57
CA ALA A 735 -2.31 11.63 -14.40
C ALA A 735 -1.30 12.53 -15.15
N MET A 736 -0.02 12.39 -14.82
CA MET A 736 1.09 12.94 -15.61
C MET A 736 1.24 12.28 -16.97
#